data_AF-A0A9J6BD76-F1
#
_entry.id   AF-A0A9J6BD76-F1
#
_cell.length_a   1.000
_cell.length_b   1.000
_cell.length_c   1.000
_cell.angle_alpha   90.00
_cell.angle_beta   90.00
_cell.angle_gamma   90.00
#
_symmetry.space_group_name_H-M   'P 1'
#
loop_
_entity.id
_entity.type
_entity.pdbx_description
1 polymer ?
#
loop_
_entity_poly.entity_id
_entity_poly.type
_entity_poly.pdbx_seq_one_letter_code
_entity_poly.pdbx_strand_id
1 'polypeptide(L)'
;MSEFDIEVLTIGYHETAESFREFLESQPDIKYHVCKVTECLTTSEASKLISRDWFNSELLKKFPTIFAIRIEIDEKLNLKQARQPNVHEFEKSSRILIAYESTIESKKVVYWKNRNSQEFHGIELGLNGESMIVADFVVDFIIEALFVNRSVTQTSSQFHLTNLLDSFKTNLLIKSILDQNLRVFRELIKLPFDINHGAFVGNARVKTSAADIAYEQHDHVVLFELLCENSMFPTAFKDDEIESNAIKAIVKLTNELHEAIKNDNKEKVIEILQQNSNLRHFYDISNVSAVATALKSKNIEIYKVLIDHDVSIGPLEDFRGILKKFVPKEMRAEIRDLNSKVAKCLDDRHLITIFAKSVIAYDNQSKKNFTKLVKKALKNLNEIPIGRDLLQLSAHNEKLKIHFDFNQSSILRMDPVNGAPGTSGMFYSQNSHVYIAAKDAEDEVGLKNLMAVLSHELCHLAINLVFRNGVDPYAVDDEEHKNQFLSIINKCKELKDEEKIVKWVYELYPENEWPAELIVRVPHMLVFYFDDPIKCRELRKTFSELFKYFDKFVAPQMMKTIVLLDKIARKSFSVNCAVLTDPLKNAIYESTIEFQGQEIEFSEIVDRNSEVFNFLKHSQMREILNCTEILKIGKAPEMNENFIERNFIDFEVETEKDENGNGWSQNVMNNLLNFKKIAMAGRSNGLIILSDHAGTGKSSVLRNLSAKLNSKYTDHWVAYIELKNYLEIYEKFSSNFRQIESKSKNEQKQQIVKILKEILNLTDELEFAIFTSLFDSNQVILLMDGFDEICPNFKEFFLNFIQIIRNLTKNQIWLTTRPQYMKELKQKFKQRPFKMLPFDDKQKKEFLKINSKESKGLESENILKFITKNFVNLDNLQLSKILTEINSKISLLTTNLFTIIELIIESHKKILIKKNNEISNFERDPQEKINIWQIFQIYSFKLLFKDQFEDFLEPQNFIKLSELSLFKKYQNSKQKWTSDAIARYGFLYIDDYGLPCEIPHFIHPIFAEFFVAKFLIENIFEADDDDVGYEHMVKRMKLLVFIVENEKQGMKNVMGFVRNYFERKLKDAELNRFCSNFQKSRKNSEIFKFLETKKMQTFVSESSERKQFWEDIFGKL
;
A
#
# COMPACT_ATOMS: atom_id res chain seq x y z
N MET A 1 11.81 -14.04 -35.68
CA MET A 1 12.75 -12.93 -35.95
C MET A 1 13.85 -13.27 -36.95
N SER A 2 14.18 -14.55 -37.20
CA SER A 2 15.19 -14.95 -38.21
C SER A 2 14.70 -15.00 -39.67
N GLU A 3 13.43 -14.69 -39.93
CA GLU A 3 12.81 -14.73 -41.28
C GLU A 3 12.63 -13.35 -41.92
N PHE A 4 13.01 -12.29 -41.23
CA PHE A 4 12.93 -10.93 -41.74
C PHE A 4 14.35 -10.40 -41.86
N ASP A 5 14.72 -9.84 -43.01
CA ASP A 5 15.95 -9.05 -43.24
C ASP A 5 15.94 -7.77 -42.36
N ILE A 6 15.81 -7.96 -41.05
CA ILE A 6 16.05 -6.98 -40.02
C ILE A 6 17.49 -7.24 -39.61
N GLU A 7 18.42 -6.45 -40.14
CA GLU A 7 19.73 -6.33 -39.51
C GLU A 7 19.50 -5.72 -38.12
N VAL A 8 19.32 -6.59 -37.12
CA VAL A 8 19.45 -6.23 -35.73
C VAL A 8 20.93 -5.98 -35.51
N LEU A 9 21.38 -4.76 -35.77
CA LEU A 9 22.69 -4.28 -35.34
C LEU A 9 22.68 -4.25 -33.82
N THR A 10 23.10 -5.38 -33.23
CA THR A 10 23.46 -5.44 -31.82
C THR A 10 24.83 -4.80 -31.71
N ILE A 11 24.89 -3.47 -31.56
CA ILE A 11 26.16 -2.75 -31.39
C ILE A 11 26.12 -1.83 -30.18
N GLY A 12 27.16 -1.96 -29.35
CA GLY A 12 27.77 -0.87 -28.59
C GLY A 12 27.36 -0.74 -27.13
N TYR A 13 28.25 -1.09 -26.21
CA TYR A 13 28.24 -0.50 -24.87
C TYR A 13 28.67 0.96 -25.00
N HIS A 14 27.81 1.90 -24.62
CA HIS A 14 28.10 3.33 -24.65
C HIS A 14 28.04 3.85 -23.21
N GLU A 15 29.18 4.33 -22.70
CA GLU A 15 29.33 4.76 -21.30
C GLU A 15 28.69 6.14 -21.04
N THR A 16 28.44 6.94 -22.08
CA THR A 16 27.84 8.28 -21.95
C THR A 16 26.82 8.59 -23.04
N ALA A 17 25.88 9.49 -22.75
CA ALA A 17 24.89 9.99 -23.71
C ALA A 17 25.57 10.62 -24.95
N GLU A 18 26.64 11.40 -24.77
CA GLU A 18 27.42 11.99 -25.87
C GLU A 18 28.02 10.93 -26.80
N SER A 19 28.58 9.84 -26.26
CA SER A 19 29.13 8.74 -27.09
C SER A 19 28.06 8.02 -27.93
N PHE A 20 26.82 7.96 -27.42
CA PHE A 20 25.68 7.41 -28.15
C PHE A 20 25.22 8.35 -29.27
N ARG A 21 25.24 9.66 -29.05
CA ARG A 21 24.92 10.66 -30.06
C ARG A 21 25.94 10.63 -31.21
N GLU A 22 27.24 10.61 -30.90
CA GLU A 22 28.30 10.51 -31.91
C GLU A 22 28.18 9.23 -32.75
N PHE A 23 27.79 8.10 -32.12
CA PHE A 23 27.51 6.86 -32.83
C PHE A 23 26.34 6.99 -33.82
N LEU A 24 25.21 7.57 -33.40
CA LEU A 24 24.06 7.78 -34.29
C LEU A 24 24.41 8.71 -35.47
N GLU A 25 25.17 9.77 -35.22
CA GLU A 25 25.64 10.68 -36.26
C GLU A 25 26.60 9.99 -37.26
N SER A 26 27.26 8.91 -36.86
CA SER A 26 28.18 8.13 -37.71
C SER A 26 27.50 7.07 -38.61
N GLN A 27 26.21 6.76 -38.41
CA GLN A 27 25.50 5.68 -39.11
C GLN A 27 24.25 6.15 -39.88
N PRO A 28 24.40 6.98 -40.94
CA PRO A 28 23.26 7.60 -41.64
C PRO A 28 22.34 6.66 -42.44
N ASP A 29 22.78 5.45 -42.76
CA ASP A 29 22.10 4.57 -43.74
C ASP A 29 21.24 3.45 -43.13
N ILE A 30 21.13 3.36 -41.80
CA ILE A 30 20.39 2.28 -41.12
C ILE A 30 18.91 2.61 -40.99
N LYS A 31 18.03 1.73 -41.51
CA LYS A 31 16.57 1.93 -41.53
C LYS A 31 15.85 1.69 -40.20
N TYR A 32 16.42 0.94 -39.26
CA TYR A 32 15.78 0.64 -37.97
C TYR A 32 16.81 0.54 -36.84
N HIS A 33 16.55 1.21 -35.71
CA HIS A 33 17.42 1.18 -34.54
C HIS A 33 16.67 0.67 -33.30
N VAL A 34 17.12 -0.46 -32.76
CA VAL A 34 16.69 -0.97 -31.44
C VAL A 34 17.92 -1.04 -30.56
N CYS A 35 17.98 -0.24 -29.50
CA CYS A 35 19.18 -0.16 -28.66
C CYS A 35 18.86 -0.44 -27.19
N LYS A 36 19.76 -1.19 -26.52
CA LYS A 36 19.68 -1.55 -25.11
C LYS A 36 20.81 -0.83 -24.38
N VAL A 37 20.49 0.11 -23.49
CA VAL A 37 21.50 0.81 -22.67
C VAL A 37 21.51 0.16 -21.29
N THR A 38 22.62 -0.48 -20.93
CA THR A 38 22.67 -1.39 -19.76
C THR A 38 23.50 -0.98 -18.56
N GLU A 39 24.31 0.09 -18.57
CA GLU A 39 25.06 0.48 -17.35
C GLU A 39 25.17 1.99 -17.10
N CYS A 40 25.06 2.35 -15.81
CA CYS A 40 25.42 3.59 -15.11
C CYS A 40 25.11 4.94 -15.77
N LEU A 41 23.85 5.19 -16.17
CA LEU A 41 23.39 6.58 -16.29
C LEU A 41 23.08 7.15 -14.90
N THR A 42 23.72 8.25 -14.53
CA THR A 42 23.28 9.05 -13.39
C THR A 42 21.87 9.59 -13.67
N THR A 43 21.09 9.88 -12.62
CA THR A 43 19.74 10.47 -12.77
C THR A 43 19.76 11.76 -13.60
N SER A 44 20.87 12.51 -13.55
CA SER A 44 21.15 13.68 -14.38
C SER A 44 21.28 13.35 -15.87
N GLU A 45 21.96 12.27 -16.23
CA GLU A 45 22.16 11.85 -17.62
C GLU A 45 20.89 11.23 -18.22
N ALA A 46 20.16 10.42 -17.44
CA ALA A 46 18.83 9.95 -17.82
C ALA A 46 17.85 11.13 -18.04
N SER A 47 17.89 12.15 -17.17
CA SER A 47 17.09 13.36 -17.34
C SER A 47 17.50 14.18 -18.58
N LYS A 48 18.78 14.21 -18.96
CA LYS A 48 19.24 14.85 -20.21
C LYS A 48 18.72 14.11 -21.44
N LEU A 49 18.79 12.78 -21.46
CA LEU A 49 18.25 11.91 -22.52
C LEU A 49 16.74 12.07 -22.73
N ILE A 50 16.00 12.34 -21.64
CA ILE A 50 14.54 12.53 -21.64
C ILE A 50 14.14 13.99 -21.93
N SER A 51 15.06 14.94 -21.78
CA SER A 51 14.80 16.37 -21.99
C SER A 51 14.60 16.73 -23.47
N ARG A 52 13.77 17.74 -23.71
CA ARG A 52 13.41 18.23 -25.05
C ARG A 52 14.60 18.84 -25.82
N ASP A 53 15.65 19.24 -25.10
CA ASP A 53 16.80 19.96 -25.66
C ASP A 53 17.86 19.02 -26.27
N TRP A 54 17.88 17.75 -25.86
CA TRP A 54 18.88 16.78 -26.33
C TRP A 54 18.52 16.22 -27.72
N PHE A 55 17.23 15.98 -27.97
CA PHE A 55 16.69 15.72 -29.31
C PHE A 55 16.32 17.03 -30.00
N ASN A 56 17.33 17.83 -30.32
CA ASN A 56 17.12 19.04 -31.12
C ASN A 56 16.49 18.69 -32.47
N SER A 57 15.59 19.55 -32.97
CA SER A 57 14.80 19.28 -34.17
C SER A 57 15.62 18.99 -35.43
N GLU A 58 16.89 19.37 -35.49
CA GLU A 58 17.80 19.05 -36.60
C GLU A 58 18.26 17.60 -36.63
N LEU A 59 18.42 16.93 -35.49
CA LEU A 59 18.84 15.54 -35.44
C LEU A 59 17.71 14.63 -35.94
N LEU A 60 16.48 14.85 -35.46
CA LEU A 60 15.29 14.13 -35.90
C LEU A 60 14.91 14.42 -37.36
N LYS A 61 15.27 15.59 -37.91
CA LYS A 61 15.10 15.89 -39.34
C LYS A 61 16.06 15.11 -40.23
N LYS A 62 17.21 14.67 -39.71
CA LYS A 62 18.21 13.90 -40.46
C LYS A 62 17.93 12.39 -40.48
N PHE A 63 17.14 11.86 -39.54
CA PHE A 63 16.86 10.43 -39.40
C PHE A 63 15.33 10.16 -39.30
N PRO A 64 14.64 9.88 -40.42
CA PRO A 64 13.17 9.78 -40.49
C PRO A 64 12.58 8.43 -40.02
N THR A 65 13.30 7.65 -39.21
CA THR A 65 12.96 6.26 -38.87
C THR A 65 12.62 6.05 -37.38
N ILE A 66 11.85 5.00 -37.09
CA ILE A 66 11.28 4.69 -35.77
C ILE A 66 12.38 4.31 -34.77
N PHE A 67 12.37 4.91 -33.58
CA PHE A 67 13.31 4.62 -32.49
C PHE A 67 12.58 3.95 -31.31
N ALA A 68 13.10 2.80 -30.86
CA ALA A 68 12.71 2.18 -29.60
C ALA A 68 13.93 2.14 -28.66
N ILE A 69 13.82 2.83 -27.51
CA ILE A 69 14.90 2.89 -26.52
C ILE A 69 14.46 2.14 -25.26
N ARG A 70 15.26 1.15 -24.85
CA ARG A 70 15.10 0.42 -23.59
C ARG A 70 16.17 0.85 -22.59
N ILE A 71 15.73 1.39 -21.46
CA ILE A 71 16.60 1.85 -20.37
C ILE A 71 16.43 0.93 -19.15
N GLU A 72 17.53 0.37 -18.65
CA GLU A 72 17.59 -0.38 -17.38
C GLU A 72 18.46 0.40 -16.37
N ILE A 73 17.97 0.62 -15.14
CA ILE A 73 18.67 1.37 -14.08
C ILE A 73 19.06 0.38 -12.97
N ASP A 74 20.35 0.36 -12.56
CA ASP A 74 20.92 -0.57 -11.58
C ASP A 74 20.80 -0.10 -10.11
N GLU A 75 20.77 -1.05 -9.17
CA GLU A 75 20.37 -0.91 -7.75
C GLU A 75 21.48 -0.43 -6.79
N LYS A 76 22.73 -0.22 -7.24
CA LYS A 76 23.89 -0.03 -6.34
C LYS A 76 24.32 1.42 -6.03
N LEU A 77 23.56 2.44 -6.41
CA LEU A 77 23.92 3.84 -6.12
C LEU A 77 23.25 4.39 -4.86
N ASN A 78 24.09 4.69 -3.87
CA ASN A 78 23.73 5.20 -2.55
C ASN A 78 23.38 6.71 -2.64
N LEU A 79 22.09 7.03 -2.83
CA LEU A 79 21.60 8.40 -2.98
C LEU A 79 21.31 9.05 -1.61
N LYS A 80 22.26 9.82 -1.09
CA LYS A 80 22.01 10.81 -0.01
C LYS A 80 22.22 12.28 -0.41
N GLN A 81 22.54 12.57 -1.67
CA GLN A 81 22.81 13.94 -2.11
C GLN A 81 22.25 14.22 -3.51
N ALA A 82 21.03 14.78 -3.58
CA ALA A 82 20.58 15.80 -4.55
C ALA A 82 19.07 16.01 -4.43
N ARG A 83 18.62 17.21 -4.04
CA ARG A 83 17.23 17.67 -4.16
C ARG A 83 17.21 18.83 -5.15
N GLN A 84 16.54 18.65 -6.30
CA GLN A 84 16.02 19.75 -7.11
C GLN A 84 14.52 19.52 -7.40
N PRO A 85 13.71 20.58 -7.50
CA PRO A 85 12.26 20.48 -7.65
C PRO A 85 11.86 20.35 -9.12
N ASN A 86 10.83 19.53 -9.38
CA ASN A 86 10.11 19.28 -10.66
C ASN A 86 10.30 17.91 -11.33
N VAL A 87 10.63 16.86 -10.57
CA VAL A 87 10.45 15.47 -11.01
C VAL A 87 9.70 14.73 -9.92
N HIS A 88 8.55 14.13 -10.25
CA HIS A 88 7.81 13.27 -9.33
C HIS A 88 8.72 12.13 -8.85
N GLU A 89 8.69 11.83 -7.55
CA GLU A 89 9.49 10.78 -6.93
C GLU A 89 9.34 9.45 -7.68
N PHE A 90 10.43 8.98 -8.29
CA PHE A 90 10.53 7.64 -8.85
C PHE A 90 10.94 6.68 -7.72
N GLU A 91 10.08 5.74 -7.38
CA GLU A 91 10.43 4.65 -6.46
C GLU A 91 11.35 3.59 -7.12
N LYS A 92 12.08 2.89 -6.25
CA LYS A 92 13.14 1.93 -6.58
C LYS A 92 12.66 0.85 -7.57
N SER A 93 13.45 0.67 -8.63
CA SER A 93 13.31 -0.33 -9.71
C SER A 93 12.14 -0.10 -10.69
N SER A 94 12.41 0.66 -11.75
CA SER A 94 11.47 0.89 -12.86
C SER A 94 12.10 0.49 -14.19
N ARG A 95 11.33 -0.19 -15.06
CA ARG A 95 11.66 -0.39 -16.49
C ARG A 95 10.85 0.60 -17.31
N ILE A 96 11.51 1.38 -18.14
CA ILE A 96 10.87 2.41 -18.98
C ILE A 96 11.13 2.07 -20.45
N LEU A 97 10.07 2.00 -21.24
CA LEU A 97 10.13 1.88 -22.70
C LEU A 97 9.52 3.13 -23.32
N ILE A 98 10.27 3.81 -24.17
CA ILE A 98 9.82 5.02 -24.87
C ILE A 98 9.90 4.75 -26.37
N ALA A 99 8.77 4.90 -27.06
CA ALA A 99 8.68 4.82 -28.52
C ALA A 99 8.36 6.20 -29.10
N TYR A 100 9.04 6.58 -30.19
CA TYR A 100 8.82 7.84 -30.91
C TYR A 100 8.44 7.57 -32.38
N GLU A 101 7.49 8.35 -32.88
CA GLU A 101 7.13 8.43 -34.31
C GLU A 101 7.46 9.84 -34.83
N SER A 102 8.15 9.94 -35.97
CA SER A 102 8.41 11.22 -36.64
C SER A 102 7.37 11.48 -37.75
N THR A 103 6.27 12.14 -37.40
CA THR A 103 5.50 12.94 -38.36
C THR A 103 5.32 14.35 -37.79
N ILE A 104 4.98 15.31 -38.67
CA ILE A 104 5.05 16.78 -38.42
C ILE A 104 4.23 17.26 -37.19
N GLU A 105 3.41 16.41 -36.59
CA GLU A 105 2.79 16.60 -35.28
C GLU A 105 3.13 15.41 -34.35
N SER A 106 4.14 15.57 -33.50
CA SER A 106 4.68 14.51 -32.66
C SER A 106 3.65 13.96 -31.64
N LYS A 107 3.24 12.70 -31.76
CA LYS A 107 2.50 11.95 -30.73
C LYS A 107 3.46 11.18 -29.81
N LYS A 108 3.18 11.18 -28.51
CA LYS A 108 3.95 10.42 -27.49
C LYS A 108 3.08 9.30 -26.93
N VAL A 109 3.63 8.09 -26.85
CA VAL A 109 3.03 7.00 -26.05
C VAL A 109 4.10 6.48 -25.10
N VAL A 110 3.82 6.54 -23.80
CA VAL A 110 4.73 6.10 -22.74
C VAL A 110 4.06 4.96 -21.98
N TYR A 111 4.76 3.84 -21.88
CA TYR A 111 4.34 2.71 -21.04
C TYR A 111 5.37 2.50 -19.93
N TRP A 112 4.89 2.25 -18.72
CA TRP A 112 5.74 1.80 -17.62
C TRP A 112 5.13 0.62 -16.90
N LYS A 113 6.00 -0.20 -16.29
CA LYS A 113 5.65 -1.37 -15.49
C LYS A 113 6.40 -1.31 -14.16
N ASN A 114 5.66 -1.26 -13.06
CA ASN A 114 6.23 -1.40 -11.73
C ASN A 114 6.59 -2.87 -11.49
N ARG A 115 7.70 -3.16 -10.82
CA ARG A 115 8.11 -4.54 -10.49
C ARG A 115 7.30 -5.11 -9.31
N ASN A 116 6.78 -4.24 -8.45
CA ASN A 116 6.07 -4.61 -7.22
C ASN A 116 4.54 -4.51 -7.34
N SER A 117 4.00 -3.77 -8.31
CA SER A 117 2.59 -3.84 -8.69
C SER A 117 2.46 -4.42 -10.10
N GLN A 118 1.60 -5.43 -10.28
CA GLN A 118 1.35 -6.05 -11.60
C GLN A 118 0.53 -5.13 -12.54
N GLU A 119 0.38 -3.85 -12.22
CA GLU A 119 -0.43 -2.90 -12.97
C GLU A 119 0.37 -2.21 -14.08
N PHE A 120 -0.24 -2.13 -15.26
CA PHE A 120 0.18 -1.26 -16.36
C PHE A 120 -0.67 0.01 -16.31
N HIS A 121 -0.03 1.16 -16.36
CA HIS A 121 -0.72 2.43 -16.56
C HIS A 121 -0.40 2.95 -17.95
N GLY A 122 -1.45 3.13 -18.77
CA GLY A 122 -1.37 3.81 -20.07
C GLY A 122 -1.97 5.20 -19.95
N ILE A 123 -1.30 6.20 -20.53
CA ILE A 123 -1.90 7.52 -20.76
C ILE A 123 -2.23 7.59 -22.25
N GLU A 124 -3.53 7.63 -22.56
CA GLU A 124 -4.03 7.81 -23.93
C GLU A 124 -4.20 9.31 -24.20
N LEU A 125 -3.50 9.83 -25.20
CA LEU A 125 -3.70 11.19 -25.72
C LEU A 125 -4.39 11.09 -27.09
N GLY A 126 -5.73 11.26 -27.08
CA GLY A 126 -6.62 11.64 -28.19
C GLY A 126 -6.39 11.02 -29.58
N LEU A 127 -7.28 10.12 -30.00
CA LEU A 127 -7.37 9.64 -31.38
C LEU A 127 -8.27 10.55 -32.23
N ASN A 128 -7.69 11.18 -33.26
CA ASN A 128 -8.37 11.46 -34.53
C ASN A 128 -7.62 10.68 -35.62
N GLY A 129 -8.39 10.12 -36.55
CA GLY A 129 -8.03 8.99 -37.40
C GLY A 129 -6.95 9.22 -38.45
N GLU A 130 -6.63 8.10 -39.11
CA GLU A 130 -5.70 7.88 -40.22
C GLU A 130 -4.23 7.61 -39.86
N SER A 131 -3.89 6.32 -39.73
CA SER A 131 -2.57 5.75 -40.05
C SER A 131 -2.63 4.21 -39.99
N MET A 132 -2.27 3.56 -41.10
CA MET A 132 -2.50 2.14 -41.39
C MET A 132 -1.32 1.21 -41.01
N ILE A 133 -0.20 1.76 -40.52
CA ILE A 133 1.09 1.03 -40.43
C ILE A 133 1.43 0.57 -38.99
N VAL A 134 0.77 1.13 -37.97
CA VAL A 134 0.98 0.77 -36.55
C VAL A 134 0.20 -0.49 -36.12
N ALA A 135 -0.70 -0.99 -36.98
CA ALA A 135 -1.61 -2.09 -36.64
C ALA A 135 -0.87 -3.43 -36.43
N ASP A 136 0.11 -3.79 -37.27
CA ASP A 136 0.72 -5.13 -37.20
C ASP A 136 1.60 -5.31 -35.95
N PHE A 137 2.39 -4.30 -35.56
CA PHE A 137 3.25 -4.39 -34.37
C PHE A 137 2.46 -4.33 -33.05
N VAL A 138 1.41 -3.50 -33.01
CA VAL A 138 0.52 -3.39 -31.84
C VAL A 138 -0.36 -4.63 -31.71
N VAL A 139 -0.82 -5.21 -32.82
CA VAL A 139 -1.62 -6.44 -32.80
C VAL A 139 -0.76 -7.66 -32.44
N ASP A 140 0.47 -7.80 -32.94
CA ASP A 140 1.35 -8.89 -32.53
C ASP A 140 1.74 -8.77 -31.05
N PHE A 141 1.96 -7.55 -30.53
CA PHE A 141 2.19 -7.32 -29.10
C PHE A 141 0.93 -7.52 -28.24
N ILE A 142 -0.27 -7.17 -28.73
CA ILE A 142 -1.54 -7.45 -28.04
C ILE A 142 -1.83 -8.95 -28.06
N ILE A 143 -1.58 -9.66 -29.16
CA ILE A 143 -1.70 -11.12 -29.24
C ILE A 143 -0.70 -11.76 -28.26
N GLU A 144 0.56 -11.33 -28.24
CA GLU A 144 1.56 -11.82 -27.29
C GLU A 144 1.19 -11.46 -25.84
N ALA A 145 0.68 -10.25 -25.57
CA ALA A 145 0.18 -9.85 -24.25
C ALA A 145 -1.09 -10.61 -23.83
N LEU A 146 -1.98 -10.95 -24.75
CA LEU A 146 -3.18 -11.78 -24.51
C LEU A 146 -2.79 -13.25 -24.28
N PHE A 147 -1.73 -13.75 -24.93
CA PHE A 147 -1.18 -15.09 -24.68
C PHE A 147 -0.34 -15.17 -23.39
N VAL A 148 0.36 -14.09 -23.02
CA VAL A 148 1.18 -13.98 -21.80
C VAL A 148 0.32 -13.66 -20.56
N ASN A 149 -0.82 -12.96 -20.69
CA ASN A 149 -1.74 -12.62 -19.58
C ASN A 149 -2.68 -13.76 -19.15
N ARG A 150 -2.23 -15.02 -19.15
CA ARG A 150 -2.94 -16.10 -18.42
C ARG A 150 -2.82 -15.96 -16.88
N SER A 151 -2.14 -14.93 -16.37
CA SER A 151 -1.84 -14.73 -14.95
C SER A 151 -2.22 -13.32 -14.45
N VAL A 152 -3.48 -12.91 -14.61
CA VAL A 152 -4.00 -11.68 -13.98
C VAL A 152 -5.15 -12.05 -13.04
N THR A 153 -5.00 -11.61 -11.79
CA THR A 153 -5.86 -11.85 -10.64
C THR A 153 -7.27 -11.25 -10.82
N GLN A 154 -8.29 -11.97 -10.35
CA GLN A 154 -9.70 -11.60 -10.46
C GLN A 154 -10.11 -10.55 -9.39
N THR A 155 -10.51 -9.35 -9.82
CA THR A 155 -11.19 -8.32 -9.00
C THR A 155 -12.62 -8.09 -9.50
N SER A 156 -13.45 -7.44 -8.67
CA SER A 156 -14.87 -7.12 -8.92
C SER A 156 -15.14 -6.22 -10.15
N SER A 157 -14.09 -5.72 -10.80
CA SER A 157 -14.18 -5.04 -12.09
C SER A 157 -14.60 -5.99 -13.23
N GLN A 158 -14.60 -7.31 -13.03
CA GLN A 158 -14.85 -8.34 -14.06
C GLN A 158 -16.27 -8.44 -14.65
N PHE A 159 -17.37 -7.98 -14.03
CA PHE A 159 -18.65 -8.01 -14.79
C PHE A 159 -18.66 -6.96 -15.91
N HIS A 160 -18.07 -5.80 -15.65
CA HIS A 160 -17.74 -4.89 -16.72
C HIS A 160 -16.61 -5.47 -17.54
N LEU A 161 -15.47 -5.89 -16.98
CA LEU A 161 -14.29 -6.35 -17.73
C LEU A 161 -14.44 -7.65 -18.53
N THR A 162 -15.27 -8.61 -18.17
CA THR A 162 -15.53 -9.83 -18.95
C THR A 162 -16.51 -9.53 -20.07
N ASN A 163 -17.57 -8.74 -19.80
CA ASN A 163 -18.38 -8.18 -20.88
C ASN A 163 -17.58 -7.17 -21.72
N LEU A 164 -16.59 -6.48 -21.16
CA LEU A 164 -15.69 -5.54 -21.83
C LEU A 164 -14.65 -6.31 -22.61
N LEU A 165 -14.16 -7.45 -22.11
CA LEU A 165 -13.17 -8.32 -22.75
C LEU A 165 -13.83 -9.12 -23.84
N ASP A 166 -15.02 -9.64 -23.62
CA ASP A 166 -15.81 -10.28 -24.67
C ASP A 166 -16.28 -9.23 -25.66
N SER A 167 -16.71 -8.04 -25.22
CA SER A 167 -16.94 -6.91 -26.13
C SER A 167 -15.66 -6.48 -26.84
N PHE A 168 -14.49 -6.51 -26.20
CA PHE A 168 -13.22 -6.07 -26.77
C PHE A 168 -12.69 -7.10 -27.76
N LYS A 169 -12.78 -8.39 -27.44
CA LYS A 169 -12.49 -9.52 -28.33
C LYS A 169 -13.47 -9.54 -29.50
N THR A 170 -14.76 -9.29 -29.25
CA THR A 170 -15.78 -9.16 -30.30
C THR A 170 -15.48 -7.94 -31.16
N ASN A 171 -15.12 -6.80 -30.58
CA ASN A 171 -14.73 -5.60 -31.32
C ASN A 171 -13.43 -5.82 -32.11
N LEU A 172 -12.47 -6.58 -31.57
CA LEU A 172 -11.24 -6.99 -32.25
C LEU A 172 -11.54 -7.95 -33.41
N LEU A 173 -12.44 -8.91 -33.19
CA LEU A 173 -12.89 -9.84 -34.22
C LEU A 173 -13.56 -9.06 -35.35
N ILE A 174 -14.53 -8.21 -35.01
CA ILE A 174 -15.23 -7.32 -35.94
C ILE A 174 -14.25 -6.40 -36.66
N LYS A 175 -13.33 -5.76 -35.93
CA LYS A 175 -12.29 -4.92 -36.53
C LYS A 175 -11.41 -5.70 -37.49
N SER A 176 -11.01 -6.93 -37.14
CA SER A 176 -10.21 -7.77 -38.04
C SER A 176 -10.95 -8.12 -39.33
N ILE A 177 -12.28 -8.23 -39.29
CA ILE A 177 -13.13 -8.43 -40.48
C ILE A 177 -13.20 -7.13 -41.28
N LEU A 178 -13.50 -6.00 -40.63
CA LEU A 178 -13.56 -4.68 -41.28
C LEU A 178 -12.24 -4.31 -41.97
N ASP A 179 -11.12 -4.64 -41.33
CA ASP A 179 -9.77 -4.40 -41.82
C ASP A 179 -9.28 -5.49 -42.82
N GLN A 180 -10.11 -6.50 -43.12
CA GLN A 180 -9.79 -7.66 -43.97
C GLN A 180 -8.52 -8.43 -43.54
N ASN A 181 -8.22 -8.45 -42.24
CA ASN A 181 -7.06 -9.13 -41.69
C ASN A 181 -7.41 -10.59 -41.31
N LEU A 182 -7.46 -11.45 -42.33
CA LEU A 182 -7.78 -12.89 -42.20
C LEU A 182 -6.90 -13.65 -41.20
N ARG A 183 -5.64 -13.23 -41.02
CA ARG A 183 -4.71 -13.88 -40.07
C ARG A 183 -5.16 -13.65 -38.63
N VAL A 184 -5.44 -12.40 -38.26
CA VAL A 184 -5.89 -12.03 -36.92
C VAL A 184 -7.26 -12.62 -36.64
N PHE A 185 -8.17 -12.54 -37.62
CA PHE A 185 -9.49 -13.17 -37.56
C PHE A 185 -9.40 -14.66 -37.19
N ARG A 186 -8.57 -15.44 -37.91
CA ARG A 186 -8.39 -16.88 -37.67
C ARG A 186 -7.82 -17.23 -36.30
N GLU A 187 -7.01 -16.38 -35.72
CA GLU A 187 -6.51 -16.59 -34.35
C GLU A 187 -7.56 -16.22 -33.30
N LEU A 188 -8.35 -15.16 -33.56
CA LEU A 188 -9.41 -14.75 -32.67
C LEU A 188 -10.56 -15.77 -32.61
N ILE A 189 -11.02 -16.32 -33.73
CA ILE A 189 -12.13 -17.30 -33.72
C ILE A 189 -11.80 -18.61 -32.99
N LYS A 190 -10.51 -18.93 -32.79
CA LYS A 190 -10.07 -20.10 -32.01
C LYS A 190 -10.14 -19.87 -30.50
N LEU A 191 -10.31 -18.62 -30.05
CA LEU A 191 -10.37 -18.30 -28.63
C LEU A 191 -11.77 -18.61 -28.08
N PRO A 192 -11.88 -19.04 -26.81
CA PRO A 192 -13.16 -19.38 -26.20
C PRO A 192 -13.94 -18.11 -25.79
N PHE A 193 -14.58 -17.44 -26.75
CA PHE A 193 -15.55 -16.37 -26.51
C PHE A 193 -16.77 -16.52 -27.43
N ASP A 194 -17.87 -15.84 -27.11
CA ASP A 194 -19.10 -15.88 -27.89
C ASP A 194 -18.96 -15.07 -29.19
N ILE A 195 -18.69 -15.76 -30.30
CA ILE A 195 -18.59 -15.13 -31.64
C ILE A 195 -19.92 -14.55 -32.14
N ASN A 196 -21.04 -14.87 -31.48
CA ASN A 196 -22.37 -14.32 -31.79
C ASN A 196 -22.71 -13.06 -30.99
N HIS A 197 -21.78 -12.59 -30.15
CA HIS A 197 -21.97 -11.32 -29.44
C HIS A 197 -21.97 -10.16 -30.43
N GLY A 198 -22.89 -9.20 -30.26
CA GLY A 198 -22.96 -8.01 -31.10
C GLY A 198 -21.93 -6.95 -30.71
N ALA A 199 -21.44 -6.18 -31.68
CA ALA A 199 -20.58 -5.02 -31.42
C ALA A 199 -21.29 -3.91 -30.64
N PHE A 200 -20.51 -3.06 -29.97
CA PHE A 200 -20.99 -1.75 -29.53
C PHE A 200 -20.49 -0.67 -30.50
N VAL A 201 -21.41 0.10 -31.08
CA VAL A 201 -21.06 1.30 -31.87
C VAL A 201 -21.50 2.52 -31.05
N GLY A 202 -20.55 3.13 -30.35
CA GLY A 202 -20.82 4.18 -29.36
C GLY A 202 -21.56 3.66 -28.12
N ASN A 203 -22.45 4.47 -27.55
CA ASN A 203 -23.28 4.08 -26.39
C ASN A 203 -24.52 3.25 -26.76
N ALA A 204 -24.76 2.98 -28.04
CA ALA A 204 -25.88 2.18 -28.51
C ALA A 204 -25.42 0.73 -28.78
N ARG A 205 -26.13 -0.25 -28.20
CA ARG A 205 -26.01 -1.66 -28.61
C ARG A 205 -26.59 -1.79 -30.02
N VAL A 206 -25.74 -1.75 -31.03
CA VAL A 206 -26.12 -2.17 -32.38
C VAL A 206 -25.93 -3.69 -32.41
N LYS A 207 -27.01 -4.46 -32.62
CA LYS A 207 -26.96 -5.93 -32.63
C LYS A 207 -26.32 -6.48 -33.92
N THR A 208 -25.18 -5.95 -34.35
CA THR A 208 -24.49 -6.45 -35.54
C THR A 208 -23.41 -7.43 -35.08
N SER A 209 -23.61 -8.70 -35.38
CA SER A 209 -22.65 -9.77 -35.10
C SER A 209 -21.49 -9.74 -36.11
N ALA A 210 -20.41 -10.48 -35.83
CA ALA A 210 -19.32 -10.66 -36.78
C ALA A 210 -19.80 -11.26 -38.13
N ALA A 211 -20.80 -12.14 -38.10
CA ALA A 211 -21.39 -12.72 -39.31
C ALA A 211 -22.20 -11.69 -40.11
N ASP A 212 -22.95 -10.81 -39.43
CA ASP A 212 -23.67 -9.72 -40.09
C ASP A 212 -22.70 -8.82 -40.86
N ILE A 213 -21.56 -8.45 -40.25
CA ILE A 213 -20.55 -7.58 -40.89
C ILE A 213 -19.89 -8.28 -42.07
N ALA A 214 -19.48 -9.54 -41.92
CA ALA A 214 -18.89 -10.31 -43.01
C ALA A 214 -19.85 -10.43 -44.20
N TYR A 215 -21.15 -10.60 -43.93
CA TYR A 215 -22.19 -10.66 -44.96
C TYR A 215 -22.42 -9.32 -45.65
N GLU A 216 -22.53 -8.23 -44.89
CA GLU A 216 -22.67 -6.87 -45.43
C GLU A 216 -21.50 -6.44 -46.31
N GLN A 217 -20.28 -6.90 -45.99
CA GLN A 217 -19.08 -6.65 -46.79
C GLN A 217 -18.90 -7.60 -47.98
N HIS A 218 -19.81 -8.55 -48.17
CA HIS A 218 -19.70 -9.64 -49.15
C HIS A 218 -18.41 -10.49 -48.98
N ASP A 219 -17.87 -10.59 -47.76
CA ASP A 219 -16.72 -11.46 -47.45
C ASP A 219 -17.19 -12.89 -47.19
N HIS A 220 -17.36 -13.63 -48.28
CA HIS A 220 -17.81 -15.01 -48.23
C HIS A 220 -16.81 -15.97 -47.55
N VAL A 221 -15.53 -15.63 -47.45
CA VAL A 221 -14.51 -16.48 -46.83
C VAL A 221 -14.63 -16.39 -45.32
N VAL A 222 -14.66 -15.17 -44.78
CA VAL A 222 -14.86 -14.91 -43.35
C VAL A 222 -16.20 -15.46 -42.89
N LEU A 223 -17.28 -15.22 -43.65
CA LEU A 223 -18.60 -15.71 -43.29
C LEU A 223 -18.64 -17.24 -43.24
N PHE A 224 -18.01 -17.92 -44.21
CA PHE A 224 -17.90 -19.38 -44.19
C PHE A 224 -17.14 -19.90 -42.96
N GLU A 225 -16.03 -19.28 -42.59
CA GLU A 225 -15.25 -19.66 -41.40
C GLU A 225 -16.03 -19.40 -40.10
N LEU A 226 -16.74 -18.27 -40.00
CA LEU A 226 -17.63 -17.99 -38.86
C LEU A 226 -18.74 -19.04 -38.73
N LEU A 227 -19.39 -19.41 -39.83
CA LEU A 227 -20.43 -20.46 -39.82
C LEU A 227 -19.86 -21.83 -39.43
N CYS A 228 -18.65 -22.16 -39.88
CA CYS A 228 -17.94 -23.38 -39.47
C CYS A 228 -17.61 -23.38 -37.96
N GLU A 229 -17.28 -22.22 -37.39
CA GLU A 229 -17.02 -22.06 -35.96
C GLU A 229 -18.30 -21.82 -35.12
N ASN A 230 -19.47 -22.13 -35.70
CA ASN A 230 -20.78 -22.08 -35.04
C ASN A 230 -21.37 -20.69 -34.82
N SER A 231 -21.06 -19.76 -35.71
CA SER A 231 -21.79 -18.50 -35.74
C SER A 231 -23.22 -18.72 -36.25
N MET A 232 -24.13 -17.88 -35.80
CA MET A 232 -25.46 -17.74 -36.37
C MET A 232 -25.38 -17.19 -37.79
N PHE A 233 -26.39 -17.49 -38.60
CA PHE A 233 -26.55 -16.82 -39.87
C PHE A 233 -26.80 -15.31 -39.65
N PRO A 234 -26.31 -14.46 -40.55
CA PRO A 234 -26.62 -13.03 -40.56
C PRO A 234 -28.14 -12.79 -40.46
N THR A 235 -28.54 -11.79 -39.70
CA THR A 235 -29.95 -11.41 -39.52
C THR A 235 -30.64 -11.02 -40.82
N ALA A 236 -29.89 -10.48 -41.80
CA ALA A 236 -30.38 -10.13 -43.13
C ALA A 236 -30.08 -11.22 -44.19
N PHE A 237 -29.67 -12.42 -43.78
CA PHE A 237 -29.25 -13.49 -44.69
C PHE A 237 -30.37 -13.89 -45.66
N LYS A 238 -30.07 -13.86 -46.95
CA LYS A 238 -30.93 -14.41 -48.01
C LYS A 238 -30.16 -15.40 -48.88
N ASP A 239 -30.72 -16.59 -49.03
CA ASP A 239 -30.08 -17.72 -49.71
C ASP A 239 -29.89 -17.46 -51.23
N ASP A 240 -30.81 -16.71 -51.83
CA ASP A 240 -30.77 -16.32 -53.25
C ASP A 240 -29.68 -15.27 -53.56
N GLU A 241 -29.22 -14.52 -52.57
CA GLU A 241 -28.21 -13.46 -52.72
C GLU A 241 -26.76 -13.97 -52.56
N ILE A 242 -26.55 -15.23 -52.18
CA ILE A 242 -25.20 -15.77 -51.96
C ILE A 242 -24.64 -16.40 -53.22
N GLU A 243 -23.44 -15.98 -53.63
CA GLU A 243 -22.74 -16.58 -54.77
C GLU A 243 -21.82 -17.75 -54.34
N SER A 244 -21.37 -17.77 -53.08
CA SER A 244 -20.44 -18.79 -52.57
C SER A 244 -21.07 -20.19 -52.47
N ASN A 245 -20.53 -21.12 -53.27
CA ASN A 245 -20.91 -22.54 -53.23
C ASN A 245 -20.64 -23.19 -51.86
N ALA A 246 -19.63 -22.72 -51.12
CA ALA A 246 -19.28 -23.27 -49.82
C ALA A 246 -20.34 -22.92 -48.76
N ILE A 247 -20.82 -21.68 -48.76
CA ILE A 247 -21.91 -21.26 -47.87
C ILE A 247 -23.22 -21.96 -48.26
N LYS A 248 -23.53 -22.07 -49.57
CA LYS A 248 -24.69 -22.83 -50.05
C LYS A 248 -24.65 -24.30 -49.60
N ALA A 249 -23.47 -24.91 -49.55
CA ALA A 249 -23.31 -26.26 -49.05
C ALA A 249 -23.65 -26.36 -47.54
N ILE A 250 -23.22 -25.39 -46.72
CA ILE A 250 -23.59 -25.32 -45.29
C ILE A 250 -25.11 -25.11 -45.13
N VAL A 251 -25.71 -24.20 -45.89
CA VAL A 251 -27.16 -23.95 -45.86
C VAL A 251 -27.94 -25.22 -46.25
N LYS A 252 -27.51 -25.90 -47.31
CA LYS A 252 -28.12 -27.16 -47.73
C LYS A 252 -27.99 -28.23 -46.65
N LEU A 253 -26.80 -28.41 -46.08
CA LEU A 253 -26.53 -29.38 -45.02
C LEU A 253 -27.39 -29.13 -43.78
N THR A 254 -27.45 -27.88 -43.31
CA THR A 254 -28.24 -27.51 -42.14
C THR A 254 -29.73 -27.69 -42.42
N ASN A 255 -30.23 -27.29 -43.59
CA ASN A 255 -31.62 -27.54 -43.98
C ASN A 255 -31.95 -29.04 -44.06
N GLU A 256 -31.07 -29.86 -44.64
CA GLU A 256 -31.23 -31.32 -44.67
C GLU A 256 -31.28 -31.92 -43.27
N LEU A 257 -30.45 -31.44 -42.34
CA LEU A 257 -30.48 -31.87 -40.94
C LEU A 257 -31.79 -31.46 -40.26
N HIS A 258 -32.20 -30.21 -40.39
CA HIS A 258 -33.45 -29.71 -39.78
C HIS A 258 -34.69 -30.41 -40.35
N GLU A 259 -34.72 -30.70 -41.66
CA GLU A 259 -35.78 -31.51 -42.26
C GLU A 259 -35.75 -32.97 -41.79
N ALA A 260 -34.57 -33.57 -41.66
CA ALA A 260 -34.46 -34.91 -41.08
C ALA A 260 -34.98 -34.95 -39.64
N ILE A 261 -34.71 -33.91 -38.84
CA ILE A 261 -35.22 -33.78 -37.46
C ILE A 261 -36.75 -33.65 -37.44
N LYS A 262 -37.32 -32.80 -38.31
CA LYS A 262 -38.78 -32.60 -38.42
C LYS A 262 -39.51 -33.86 -38.91
N ASN A 263 -38.88 -34.63 -39.78
CA ASN A 263 -39.43 -35.88 -40.33
C ASN A 263 -39.12 -37.12 -39.48
N ASP A 264 -38.56 -36.96 -38.27
CA ASP A 264 -38.14 -38.04 -37.36
C ASP A 264 -37.19 -39.07 -37.98
N ASN A 265 -36.33 -38.65 -38.92
CA ASN A 265 -35.37 -39.52 -39.60
C ASN A 265 -34.04 -39.59 -38.83
N LYS A 266 -34.01 -40.40 -37.77
CA LYS A 266 -32.85 -40.58 -36.88
C LYS A 266 -31.60 -41.07 -37.63
N GLU A 267 -31.73 -41.98 -38.59
CA GLU A 267 -30.56 -42.48 -39.34
C GLU A 267 -29.91 -41.37 -40.16
N LYS A 268 -30.71 -40.52 -40.82
CA LYS A 268 -30.17 -39.41 -41.60
C LYS A 268 -29.52 -38.34 -40.72
N VAL A 269 -30.08 -38.09 -39.53
CA VAL A 269 -29.45 -37.21 -38.53
C VAL A 269 -28.07 -37.74 -38.14
N ILE A 270 -27.96 -39.03 -37.80
CA ILE A 270 -26.68 -39.65 -37.44
C ILE A 270 -25.68 -39.58 -38.60
N GLU A 271 -26.12 -39.90 -39.82
CA GLU A 271 -25.28 -39.82 -41.02
C GLU A 271 -24.69 -38.42 -41.21
N ILE A 272 -25.52 -37.38 -41.10
CA ILE A 272 -25.10 -35.98 -41.25
C ILE A 272 -24.12 -35.57 -40.14
N LEU A 273 -24.40 -35.93 -38.87
CA LEU A 273 -23.53 -35.61 -37.75
C LEU A 273 -22.16 -36.30 -37.85
N GLN A 274 -22.14 -37.56 -38.30
CA GLN A 274 -20.90 -38.31 -38.50
C GLN A 274 -20.05 -37.75 -39.63
N GLN A 275 -20.68 -37.31 -40.73
CA GLN A 275 -19.99 -36.67 -41.85
C GLN A 275 -19.46 -35.27 -41.50
N ASN A 276 -20.01 -34.62 -40.46
CA ASN A 276 -19.73 -33.21 -40.13
C ASN A 276 -19.44 -33.01 -38.63
N SER A 277 -18.61 -33.88 -38.06
CA SER A 277 -18.31 -33.92 -36.61
C SER A 277 -17.63 -32.66 -36.04
N ASN A 278 -17.21 -31.72 -36.89
CA ASN A 278 -16.60 -30.45 -36.47
C ASN A 278 -17.64 -29.36 -36.13
N LEU A 279 -18.89 -29.50 -36.59
CA LEU A 279 -19.97 -28.52 -36.33
C LEU A 279 -20.72 -28.89 -35.04
N ARG A 280 -21.04 -27.88 -34.21
CA ARG A 280 -21.62 -28.06 -32.86
C ARG A 280 -22.99 -27.45 -32.63
N HIS A 281 -23.44 -26.49 -33.43
CA HIS A 281 -24.71 -25.80 -33.14
C HIS A 281 -25.77 -25.92 -34.25
N PHE A 282 -25.37 -26.27 -35.49
CA PHE A 282 -26.26 -26.51 -36.64
C PHE A 282 -27.52 -25.63 -36.66
N TYR A 283 -27.34 -24.33 -36.89
CA TYR A 283 -28.44 -23.39 -37.04
C TYR A 283 -29.14 -23.58 -38.40
N ASP A 284 -30.44 -23.39 -38.48
CA ASP A 284 -31.11 -23.12 -39.75
C ASP A 284 -30.96 -21.62 -40.12
N ILE A 285 -31.40 -21.25 -41.32
CA ILE A 285 -31.39 -19.84 -41.78
C ILE A 285 -32.24 -18.90 -40.91
N SER A 286 -33.11 -19.43 -40.06
CA SER A 286 -33.90 -18.67 -39.08
C SER A 286 -33.21 -18.60 -37.70
N ASN A 287 -31.95 -19.02 -37.62
CA ASN A 287 -31.15 -19.11 -36.40
C ASN A 287 -31.78 -19.96 -35.29
N VAL A 288 -32.53 -21.00 -35.66
CA VAL A 288 -33.00 -22.03 -34.75
C VAL A 288 -31.96 -23.16 -34.72
N SER A 289 -31.51 -23.58 -33.54
CA SER A 289 -30.57 -24.71 -33.44
C SER A 289 -31.26 -26.04 -33.74
N ALA A 290 -30.50 -27.02 -34.23
CA ALA A 290 -30.97 -28.39 -34.41
C ALA A 290 -31.60 -28.97 -33.11
N VAL A 291 -31.04 -28.63 -31.95
CA VAL A 291 -31.56 -29.01 -30.63
C VAL A 291 -32.94 -28.41 -30.38
N ALA A 292 -33.12 -27.11 -30.65
CA ALA A 292 -34.41 -26.45 -30.52
C ALA A 292 -35.43 -27.02 -31.51
N THR A 293 -35.04 -27.36 -32.73
CA THR A 293 -35.90 -28.02 -33.72
C THR A 293 -36.35 -29.40 -33.24
N ALA A 294 -35.44 -30.22 -32.69
CA ALA A 294 -35.80 -31.53 -32.14
C ALA A 294 -36.81 -31.43 -30.99
N LEU A 295 -36.62 -30.45 -30.09
CA LEU A 295 -37.54 -30.19 -28.98
C LEU A 295 -38.89 -29.64 -29.44
N LYS A 296 -38.91 -28.75 -30.45
CA LYS A 296 -40.14 -28.22 -31.06
C LYS A 296 -40.93 -29.32 -31.77
N SER A 297 -40.24 -30.24 -32.45
CA SER A 297 -40.82 -31.42 -33.11
C SER A 297 -41.18 -32.56 -32.16
N LYS A 298 -40.85 -32.44 -30.86
CA LYS A 298 -41.09 -33.45 -29.81
C LYS A 298 -40.35 -34.79 -30.04
N ASN A 299 -39.25 -34.79 -30.80
CA ASN A 299 -38.43 -35.98 -31.04
C ASN A 299 -37.31 -36.11 -30.02
N ILE A 300 -37.61 -36.77 -28.89
CA ILE A 300 -36.65 -36.95 -27.79
C ILE A 300 -35.50 -37.88 -28.19
N GLU A 301 -35.76 -38.88 -29.03
CA GLU A 301 -34.71 -39.79 -29.51
C GLU A 301 -33.67 -39.07 -30.37
N ILE A 302 -34.10 -38.12 -31.20
CA ILE A 302 -33.20 -37.28 -31.97
C ILE A 302 -32.51 -36.25 -31.07
N TYR A 303 -33.21 -35.71 -30.07
CA TYR A 303 -32.58 -34.87 -29.04
C TYR A 303 -31.43 -35.60 -28.33
N LYS A 304 -31.63 -36.87 -27.93
CA LYS A 304 -30.57 -37.70 -27.35
C LYS A 304 -29.38 -37.83 -28.30
N VAL A 305 -29.63 -38.15 -29.57
CA VAL A 305 -28.56 -38.27 -30.59
C VAL A 305 -27.78 -36.97 -30.75
N LEU A 306 -28.46 -35.82 -30.82
CA LEU A 306 -27.82 -34.52 -30.96
C LEU A 306 -26.89 -34.24 -29.77
N ILE A 307 -27.38 -34.48 -28.56
CA ILE A 307 -26.64 -34.28 -27.33
C ILE A 307 -25.45 -35.25 -27.21
N ASP A 308 -25.61 -36.51 -27.62
CA ASP A 308 -24.55 -37.52 -27.63
C ASP A 308 -23.42 -37.18 -28.64
N HIS A 309 -23.69 -36.31 -29.62
CA HIS A 309 -22.72 -35.79 -30.59
C HIS A 309 -22.26 -34.36 -30.25
N ASP A 310 -22.37 -33.94 -28.98
CA ASP A 310 -21.97 -32.61 -28.49
C ASP A 310 -22.66 -31.43 -29.21
N VAL A 311 -23.84 -31.65 -29.80
CA VAL A 311 -24.64 -30.57 -30.39
C VAL A 311 -25.36 -29.81 -29.29
N SER A 312 -25.12 -28.51 -29.18
CA SER A 312 -25.65 -27.68 -28.10
C SER A 312 -26.69 -26.69 -28.56
N ILE A 313 -27.61 -26.33 -27.65
CA ILE A 313 -28.63 -25.32 -27.94
C ILE A 313 -27.98 -23.95 -28.17
N GLY A 314 -28.57 -23.13 -29.03
CA GLY A 314 -28.02 -21.81 -29.31
C GLY A 314 -28.06 -20.89 -28.08
N PRO A 315 -27.06 -20.00 -27.91
CA PRO A 315 -26.94 -19.15 -26.72
C PRO A 315 -28.09 -18.13 -26.60
N LEU A 316 -28.76 -17.79 -27.71
CA LEU A 316 -29.92 -16.88 -27.72
C LEU A 316 -31.26 -17.59 -27.54
N GLU A 317 -31.28 -18.93 -27.49
CA GLU A 317 -32.53 -19.68 -27.38
C GLU A 317 -32.90 -19.91 -25.91
N ASP A 318 -34.11 -19.51 -25.52
CA ASP A 318 -34.64 -19.80 -24.18
C ASP A 318 -35.01 -21.29 -24.05
N PHE A 319 -34.02 -22.11 -23.67
CA PHE A 319 -34.19 -23.55 -23.44
C PHE A 319 -35.38 -23.85 -22.50
N ARG A 320 -35.56 -23.07 -21.43
CA ARG A 320 -36.66 -23.27 -20.48
C ARG A 320 -38.00 -22.94 -21.12
N GLY A 321 -38.06 -21.87 -21.90
CA GLY A 321 -39.23 -21.47 -22.69
C GLY A 321 -39.61 -22.54 -23.71
N ILE A 322 -38.63 -23.07 -24.45
CA ILE A 322 -38.84 -24.15 -25.44
C ILE A 322 -39.39 -25.40 -24.76
N LEU A 323 -38.77 -25.85 -23.65
CA LEU A 323 -39.28 -26.98 -22.88
C LEU A 323 -40.70 -26.74 -22.35
N LYS A 324 -40.98 -25.54 -21.84
CA LYS A 324 -42.30 -25.20 -21.30
C LYS A 324 -43.39 -25.15 -22.37
N LYS A 325 -43.05 -24.67 -23.57
CA LYS A 325 -44.00 -24.42 -24.66
C LYS A 325 -44.25 -25.65 -25.52
N PHE A 326 -43.22 -26.43 -25.84
CA PHE A 326 -43.32 -27.48 -26.85
C PHE A 326 -43.25 -28.90 -26.28
N VAL A 327 -42.58 -29.11 -25.14
CA VAL A 327 -42.38 -30.45 -24.57
C VAL A 327 -43.46 -30.77 -23.52
N PRO A 328 -44.17 -31.90 -23.62
CA PRO A 328 -45.11 -32.38 -22.61
C PRO A 328 -44.49 -32.50 -21.21
N LYS A 329 -45.28 -32.31 -20.15
CA LYS A 329 -44.75 -32.24 -18.77
C LYS A 329 -44.08 -33.54 -18.33
N GLU A 330 -44.58 -34.67 -18.82
CA GLU A 330 -44.11 -36.03 -18.56
C GLU A 330 -42.70 -36.23 -19.12
N MET A 331 -42.45 -35.72 -20.32
CA MET A 331 -41.17 -35.81 -21.04
C MET A 331 -40.08 -34.85 -20.50
N ARG A 332 -40.47 -33.76 -19.83
CA ARG A 332 -39.51 -32.81 -19.23
C ARG A 332 -38.68 -33.42 -18.11
N ALA A 333 -39.14 -34.50 -17.49
CA ALA A 333 -38.36 -35.22 -16.48
C ALA A 333 -37.22 -36.00 -17.13
N GLU A 334 -37.50 -36.69 -18.24
CA GLU A 334 -36.50 -37.42 -19.02
C GLU A 334 -35.44 -36.49 -19.63
N ILE A 335 -35.85 -35.35 -20.22
CA ILE A 335 -34.89 -34.36 -20.73
C ILE A 335 -34.07 -33.73 -19.59
N ARG A 336 -34.65 -33.55 -18.41
CA ARG A 336 -33.88 -33.12 -17.23
C ARG A 336 -32.91 -34.18 -16.76
N ASP A 337 -33.28 -35.46 -16.79
CA ASP A 337 -32.37 -36.57 -16.46
C ASP A 337 -31.23 -36.67 -17.47
N LEU A 338 -31.53 -36.62 -18.78
CA LEU A 338 -30.54 -36.56 -19.86
C LEU A 338 -29.61 -35.35 -19.70
N ASN A 339 -30.15 -34.16 -19.47
CA ASN A 339 -29.34 -32.98 -19.21
C ASN A 339 -28.62 -33.03 -17.87
N SER A 340 -29.08 -33.82 -16.91
CA SER A 340 -28.34 -34.07 -15.66
C SER A 340 -27.21 -35.07 -15.87
N LYS A 341 -27.35 -36.01 -16.82
CA LYS A 341 -26.27 -36.90 -17.29
C LYS A 341 -25.24 -36.14 -18.12
N VAL A 342 -25.67 -35.14 -18.88
CA VAL A 342 -24.79 -34.20 -19.61
C VAL A 342 -24.25 -33.13 -18.65
N ALA A 343 -24.98 -32.75 -17.61
CA ALA A 343 -24.43 -31.98 -16.49
C ALA A 343 -23.55 -32.85 -15.58
N LYS A 344 -23.57 -34.17 -15.72
CA LYS A 344 -22.49 -35.03 -15.24
C LYS A 344 -21.22 -34.86 -16.10
N CYS A 345 -21.33 -34.45 -17.37
CA CYS A 345 -20.19 -33.85 -18.08
C CYS A 345 -19.82 -32.44 -17.56
N LEU A 346 -20.71 -31.71 -16.86
CA LEU A 346 -20.32 -30.54 -16.05
C LEU A 346 -19.60 -30.97 -14.75
N ASP A 347 -19.78 -32.22 -14.30
CA ASP A 347 -18.96 -32.86 -13.27
C ASP A 347 -17.58 -33.24 -13.82
N ASP A 348 -17.37 -33.28 -15.14
CA ASP A 348 -16.06 -33.44 -15.79
C ASP A 348 -15.38 -32.10 -16.11
N ARG A 349 -15.87 -30.98 -15.55
CA ARG A 349 -15.21 -29.67 -15.70
C ARG A 349 -13.76 -29.71 -15.23
N HIS A 350 -13.46 -30.49 -14.19
CA HIS A 350 -12.08 -30.70 -13.78
C HIS A 350 -11.27 -31.44 -14.84
N LEU A 351 -11.84 -32.39 -15.58
CA LEU A 351 -11.13 -33.07 -16.68
C LEU A 351 -10.78 -32.09 -17.81
N ILE A 352 -11.73 -31.24 -18.21
CA ILE A 352 -11.50 -30.20 -19.22
C ILE A 352 -10.42 -29.23 -18.73
N THR A 353 -10.51 -28.81 -17.46
CA THR A 353 -9.57 -27.87 -16.86
C THR A 353 -8.16 -28.46 -16.76
N ILE A 354 -8.02 -29.70 -16.29
CA ILE A 354 -6.75 -30.41 -16.20
C ILE A 354 -6.17 -30.68 -17.59
N PHE A 355 -7.01 -31.08 -18.56
CA PHE A 355 -6.58 -31.24 -19.95
C PHE A 355 -6.08 -29.91 -20.54
N ALA A 356 -6.76 -28.79 -20.28
CA ALA A 356 -6.33 -27.47 -20.73
C ALA A 356 -5.02 -26.98 -20.07
N LYS A 357 -4.70 -27.51 -18.88
CA LYS A 357 -3.43 -27.30 -18.16
C LYS A 357 -2.34 -28.29 -18.58
N SER A 358 -2.68 -29.30 -19.38
CA SER A 358 -1.75 -30.30 -19.88
C SER A 358 -1.10 -29.82 -21.17
N VAL A 359 0.23 -29.93 -21.26
CA VAL A 359 1.03 -29.50 -22.41
C VAL A 359 2.06 -30.58 -22.78
N ILE A 360 2.45 -30.60 -24.06
CA ILE A 360 3.56 -31.43 -24.54
C ILE A 360 4.86 -30.70 -24.22
N ALA A 361 5.83 -31.38 -23.60
CA ALA A 361 7.09 -30.77 -23.21
C ALA A 361 8.01 -30.47 -24.40
N TYR A 362 8.11 -31.38 -25.38
CA TYR A 362 8.98 -31.23 -26.56
C TYR A 362 8.42 -31.92 -27.82
N ASP A 363 8.65 -31.28 -28.98
CA ASP A 363 8.46 -31.76 -30.36
C ASP A 363 7.01 -31.85 -30.91
N ASN A 364 6.85 -31.52 -32.20
CA ASN A 364 5.56 -31.44 -32.91
C ASN A 364 5.06 -32.81 -33.42
N GLN A 365 5.92 -33.82 -33.55
CA GLN A 365 5.52 -35.12 -34.11
C GLN A 365 4.64 -35.95 -33.15
N SER A 366 4.80 -35.78 -31.83
CA SER A 366 4.03 -36.47 -30.79
C SER A 366 2.59 -35.94 -30.60
N LYS A 367 2.23 -34.81 -31.24
CA LYS A 367 0.90 -34.20 -31.13
C LYS A 367 -0.24 -35.12 -31.52
N LYS A 368 -0.03 -36.04 -32.48
CA LYS A 368 -1.12 -36.89 -33.01
C LYS A 368 -1.72 -37.80 -31.93
N ASN A 369 -0.91 -38.30 -30.99
CA ASN A 369 -1.38 -39.19 -29.92
C ASN A 369 -1.61 -38.48 -28.58
N PHE A 370 -0.99 -37.32 -28.34
CA PHE A 370 -1.11 -36.57 -27.08
C PHE A 370 -2.57 -36.39 -26.62
N THR A 371 -3.41 -35.77 -27.45
CA THR A 371 -4.79 -35.46 -27.08
C THR A 371 -5.58 -36.72 -26.74
N LYS A 372 -5.38 -37.79 -27.53
CA LYS A 372 -6.09 -39.06 -27.34
C LYS A 372 -5.64 -39.76 -26.06
N LEU A 373 -4.34 -39.88 -25.83
CA LEU A 373 -3.77 -40.59 -24.69
C LEU A 373 -4.01 -39.84 -23.38
N VAL A 374 -3.78 -38.53 -23.33
CA VAL A 374 -4.03 -37.74 -22.11
C VAL A 374 -5.51 -37.73 -21.76
N LYS A 375 -6.42 -37.53 -22.72
CA LYS A 375 -7.87 -37.62 -22.45
C LYS A 375 -8.27 -39.01 -21.94
N LYS A 376 -7.72 -40.08 -22.53
CA LYS A 376 -7.97 -41.46 -22.09
C LYS A 376 -7.46 -41.69 -20.67
N ALA A 377 -6.24 -41.25 -20.35
CA ALA A 377 -5.66 -41.36 -19.01
C ALA A 377 -6.47 -40.59 -17.97
N LEU A 378 -6.85 -39.34 -18.25
CA LEU A 378 -7.66 -38.52 -17.34
C LEU A 378 -9.05 -39.12 -17.11
N LYS A 379 -9.70 -39.62 -18.16
CA LYS A 379 -11.00 -40.28 -18.06
C LYS A 379 -10.93 -41.55 -17.21
N ASN A 380 -9.97 -42.42 -17.50
CA ASN A 380 -9.77 -43.66 -16.73
C ASN A 380 -9.41 -43.36 -15.26
N LEU A 381 -8.60 -42.33 -15.02
CA LEU A 381 -8.26 -41.90 -13.67
C LEU A 381 -9.47 -41.35 -12.90
N ASN A 382 -10.39 -40.67 -13.59
CA ASN A 382 -11.66 -40.17 -13.03
C ASN A 382 -12.62 -41.28 -12.61
N GLU A 383 -12.49 -42.48 -13.18
CA GLU A 383 -13.32 -43.64 -12.81
C GLU A 383 -12.89 -44.25 -11.47
N ILE A 384 -11.66 -43.97 -11.04
CA ILE A 384 -11.11 -44.42 -9.75
C ILE A 384 -11.42 -43.34 -8.70
N PRO A 385 -12.07 -43.66 -7.56
CA PRO A 385 -12.51 -42.65 -6.59
C PRO A 385 -11.43 -41.67 -6.16
N ILE A 386 -10.25 -42.18 -5.75
CA ILE A 386 -9.14 -41.31 -5.36
C ILE A 386 -8.57 -40.50 -6.54
N GLY A 387 -8.57 -41.07 -7.74
CA GLY A 387 -8.13 -40.37 -8.95
C GLY A 387 -9.05 -39.19 -9.29
N ARG A 388 -10.37 -39.37 -9.18
CA ARG A 388 -11.35 -38.29 -9.32
C ARG A 388 -11.11 -37.18 -8.30
N ASP A 389 -10.95 -37.53 -7.02
CA ASP A 389 -10.81 -36.54 -5.95
C ASP A 389 -9.53 -35.70 -6.16
N LEU A 390 -8.42 -36.35 -6.56
CA LEU A 390 -7.17 -35.66 -6.93
C LEU A 390 -7.35 -34.74 -8.14
N LEU A 391 -8.04 -35.18 -9.18
CA LEU A 391 -8.29 -34.36 -10.38
C LEU A 391 -9.18 -33.15 -10.06
N GLN A 392 -10.23 -33.33 -9.24
CA GLN A 392 -11.11 -32.26 -8.79
C GLN A 392 -10.34 -31.21 -8.00
N LEU A 393 -9.53 -31.63 -7.02
CA LEU A 393 -8.72 -30.71 -6.22
C LEU A 393 -7.67 -29.98 -7.07
N SER A 394 -7.00 -30.71 -7.97
CA SER A 394 -5.97 -30.16 -8.86
C SER A 394 -6.54 -29.13 -9.84
N ALA A 395 -7.79 -29.29 -10.26
CA ALA A 395 -8.45 -28.36 -11.18
C ALA A 395 -8.59 -26.96 -10.60
N HIS A 396 -8.68 -26.84 -9.27
CA HIS A 396 -8.76 -25.55 -8.57
C HIS A 396 -7.43 -24.79 -8.47
N ASN A 397 -6.27 -25.43 -8.74
CA ASN A 397 -4.99 -24.71 -8.74
C ASN A 397 -4.77 -23.99 -10.07
N GLU A 398 -4.96 -22.67 -10.11
CA GLU A 398 -4.81 -21.84 -11.31
C GLU A 398 -3.41 -21.88 -11.93
N LYS A 399 -2.37 -22.10 -11.12
CA LYS A 399 -0.97 -22.13 -11.57
C LYS A 399 -0.54 -23.48 -12.13
N LEU A 400 -1.35 -24.53 -11.95
CA LEU A 400 -1.00 -25.88 -12.37
C LEU A 400 -0.73 -25.95 -13.88
N LYS A 401 0.42 -26.52 -14.23
CA LYS A 401 0.77 -26.98 -15.58
C LYS A 401 1.29 -28.41 -15.53
N ILE A 402 0.80 -29.25 -16.43
CA ILE A 402 1.22 -30.66 -16.51
C ILE A 402 1.94 -30.87 -17.83
N HIS A 403 3.24 -31.12 -17.76
CA HIS A 403 4.12 -31.34 -18.90
C HIS A 403 4.25 -32.83 -19.15
N PHE A 404 3.83 -33.30 -20.33
CA PHE A 404 4.01 -34.69 -20.74
C PHE A 404 5.10 -34.80 -21.80
N ASP A 405 6.04 -35.72 -21.60
CA ASP A 405 7.02 -36.14 -22.60
C ASP A 405 6.75 -37.58 -23.06
N PHE A 406 6.10 -37.72 -24.21
CA PHE A 406 5.77 -39.01 -24.83
C PHE A 406 6.96 -39.66 -25.55
N ASN A 407 8.15 -39.05 -25.55
CA ASN A 407 9.33 -39.58 -26.21
C ASN A 407 10.35 -40.18 -25.23
N GLN A 408 10.19 -39.90 -23.94
CA GLN A 408 11.14 -40.28 -22.89
C GLN A 408 10.45 -41.10 -21.80
N SER A 409 11.17 -42.07 -21.24
CA SER A 409 10.75 -42.83 -20.05
C SER A 409 11.20 -42.16 -18.74
N SER A 410 11.94 -41.04 -18.84
CA SER A 410 12.43 -40.24 -17.72
C SER A 410 12.27 -38.75 -17.98
N ILE A 411 12.02 -37.98 -16.91
CA ILE A 411 11.86 -36.53 -16.96
C ILE A 411 13.18 -35.76 -17.08
N LEU A 412 14.34 -36.43 -17.08
CA LEU A 412 15.68 -35.81 -17.14
C LEU A 412 15.82 -34.76 -18.25
N ARG A 413 15.09 -34.91 -19.36
CA ARG A 413 15.13 -33.95 -20.47
C ARG A 413 14.29 -32.69 -20.20
N MET A 414 13.22 -32.81 -19.43
CA MET A 414 12.35 -31.71 -19.01
C MET A 414 12.94 -30.94 -17.83
N ASP A 415 13.61 -31.64 -16.93
CA ASP A 415 14.37 -31.06 -15.86
C ASP A 415 15.74 -31.74 -15.72
N PRO A 416 16.78 -31.16 -16.35
CA PRO A 416 18.13 -31.71 -16.29
C PRO A 416 18.82 -31.49 -14.94
N VAL A 417 18.27 -30.64 -14.06
CA VAL A 417 18.90 -30.30 -12.77
C VAL A 417 18.52 -31.29 -11.69
N ASN A 418 17.24 -31.66 -11.57
CA ASN A 418 16.75 -32.55 -10.52
C ASN A 418 16.19 -33.89 -11.08
N GLY A 419 15.99 -34.01 -12.39
CA GLY A 419 15.54 -35.26 -12.99
C GLY A 419 16.63 -36.32 -12.97
N ALA A 420 16.57 -37.29 -12.07
CA ALA A 420 17.48 -38.44 -12.12
C ALA A 420 17.06 -39.43 -13.24
N PRO A 421 18.02 -40.14 -13.89
CA PRO A 421 17.69 -41.23 -14.81
C PRO A 421 16.73 -42.24 -14.16
N GLY A 422 15.59 -42.48 -14.82
CA GLY A 422 14.53 -43.38 -14.32
C GLY A 422 13.41 -42.69 -13.53
N THR A 423 13.52 -41.39 -13.25
CA THR A 423 12.43 -40.61 -12.65
C THR A 423 11.31 -40.39 -13.68
N SER A 424 10.15 -41.00 -13.48
CA SER A 424 9.02 -40.91 -14.42
C SER A 424 8.08 -39.73 -14.15
N GLY A 425 8.14 -39.12 -12.97
CA GLY A 425 7.29 -37.99 -12.56
C GLY A 425 8.00 -37.07 -11.57
N MET A 426 7.62 -35.78 -11.56
CA MET A 426 8.04 -34.83 -10.51
C MET A 426 7.06 -33.67 -10.38
N PHE A 427 6.77 -33.29 -9.13
CA PHE A 427 6.01 -32.11 -8.77
C PHE A 427 6.92 -31.00 -8.20
N TYR A 428 6.76 -29.79 -8.73
CA TYR A 428 7.44 -28.59 -8.26
C TYR A 428 6.46 -27.68 -7.51
N SER A 429 6.57 -27.65 -6.18
CA SER A 429 5.68 -26.87 -5.31
C SER A 429 5.70 -25.37 -5.61
N GLN A 430 6.87 -24.82 -5.95
CA GLN A 430 7.09 -23.38 -6.13
C GLN A 430 6.29 -22.79 -7.30
N ASN A 431 6.15 -23.53 -8.40
CA ASN A 431 5.43 -23.09 -9.60
C ASN A 431 4.18 -23.94 -9.91
N SER A 432 3.89 -24.96 -9.09
CA SER A 432 2.81 -25.92 -9.33
C SER A 432 2.94 -26.66 -10.68
N HIS A 433 4.17 -26.90 -11.14
CA HIS A 433 4.37 -27.71 -12.34
C HIS A 433 4.45 -29.19 -11.99
N VAL A 434 3.86 -30.01 -12.86
CA VAL A 434 3.98 -31.47 -12.83
C VAL A 434 4.63 -31.90 -14.13
N TYR A 435 5.69 -32.70 -14.07
CA TYR A 435 6.37 -33.25 -15.23
C TYR A 435 6.17 -34.77 -15.25
N ILE A 436 5.78 -35.32 -16.40
CA ILE A 436 5.45 -36.74 -16.55
C ILE A 436 6.13 -37.30 -17.81
N ALA A 437 6.94 -38.32 -17.64
CA ALA A 437 7.49 -39.12 -18.72
C ALA A 437 6.48 -40.19 -19.14
N ALA A 438 6.07 -40.20 -20.40
CA ALA A 438 4.90 -40.93 -20.89
C ALA A 438 5.19 -41.78 -22.13
N LYS A 439 6.45 -42.14 -22.39
CA LYS A 439 6.86 -42.91 -23.58
C LYS A 439 6.07 -44.20 -23.79
N ASP A 440 5.80 -44.94 -22.73
CA ASP A 440 5.19 -46.27 -22.84
C ASP A 440 3.65 -46.22 -22.85
N ALA A 441 3.03 -45.03 -22.83
CA ALA A 441 1.58 -44.86 -22.64
C ALA A 441 0.68 -45.38 -23.77
N GLU A 442 1.24 -45.94 -24.85
CA GLU A 442 0.47 -46.42 -26.01
C GLU A 442 -0.25 -47.75 -25.75
N ASP A 443 0.33 -48.62 -24.93
CA ASP A 443 -0.31 -49.88 -24.54
C ASP A 443 -1.06 -49.76 -23.19
N GLU A 444 -1.82 -50.80 -22.84
CA GLU A 444 -2.65 -50.80 -21.62
C GLU A 444 -1.82 -50.75 -20.34
N VAL A 445 -0.65 -51.40 -20.31
CA VAL A 445 0.24 -51.46 -19.15
C VAL A 445 0.90 -50.11 -18.93
N GLY A 446 1.42 -49.48 -19.99
CA GLY A 446 2.03 -48.18 -19.91
C GLY A 446 1.02 -47.06 -19.68
N LEU A 447 -0.22 -47.17 -20.17
CA LEU A 447 -1.29 -46.25 -19.79
C LEU A 447 -1.60 -46.33 -18.29
N LYS A 448 -1.61 -47.55 -17.73
CA LYS A 448 -1.78 -47.77 -16.28
C LYS A 448 -0.63 -47.16 -15.48
N ASN A 449 0.60 -47.34 -15.94
CA ASN A 449 1.79 -46.71 -15.35
C ASN A 449 1.68 -45.18 -15.40
N LEU A 450 1.27 -44.63 -16.54
CA LEU A 450 1.06 -43.19 -16.73
C LEU A 450 0.04 -42.66 -15.72
N MET A 451 -1.11 -43.32 -15.57
CA MET A 451 -2.14 -42.93 -14.61
C MET A 451 -1.62 -42.99 -13.17
N ALA A 452 -0.86 -44.03 -12.83
CA ALA A 452 -0.30 -44.20 -11.49
C ALA A 452 0.71 -43.10 -11.14
N VAL A 453 1.65 -42.79 -12.06
CA VAL A 453 2.60 -41.68 -11.91
C VAL A 453 1.89 -40.34 -11.87
N LEU A 454 0.90 -40.10 -12.73
CA LEU A 454 0.11 -38.87 -12.69
C LEU A 454 -0.63 -38.71 -11.35
N SER A 455 -1.22 -39.79 -10.81
CA SER A 455 -1.89 -39.75 -9.51
C SER A 455 -0.93 -39.48 -8.36
N HIS A 456 0.31 -39.97 -8.43
CA HIS A 456 1.37 -39.70 -7.47
C HIS A 456 1.70 -38.21 -7.42
N GLU A 457 1.99 -37.60 -8.57
CA GLU A 457 2.37 -36.18 -8.63
C GLU A 457 1.20 -35.24 -8.31
N LEU A 458 -0.02 -35.58 -8.75
CA LEU A 458 -1.21 -34.82 -8.37
C LEU A 458 -1.52 -34.95 -6.87
N CYS A 459 -1.14 -36.05 -6.21
CA CYS A 459 -1.28 -36.19 -4.77
C CYS A 459 -0.31 -35.27 -4.01
N HIS A 460 0.93 -35.09 -4.48
CA HIS A 460 1.84 -34.07 -3.93
C HIS A 460 1.22 -32.68 -4.00
N LEU A 461 0.70 -32.31 -5.17
CA LEU A 461 -0.04 -31.05 -5.35
C LEU A 461 -1.22 -30.94 -4.38
N ALA A 462 -2.03 -31.99 -4.25
CA ALA A 462 -3.20 -32.04 -3.38
C ALA A 462 -2.83 -31.83 -1.91
N ILE A 463 -1.80 -32.52 -1.42
CA ILE A 463 -1.31 -32.39 -0.04
C ILE A 463 -0.78 -30.97 0.20
N ASN A 464 -0.02 -30.41 -0.76
CA ASN A 464 0.44 -29.02 -0.67
C ASN A 464 -0.71 -28.01 -0.59
N LEU A 465 -1.80 -28.24 -1.33
CA LEU A 465 -3.00 -27.39 -1.27
C LEU A 465 -3.76 -27.51 0.06
N VAL A 466 -3.78 -28.72 0.64
CA VAL A 466 -4.52 -29.01 1.88
C VAL A 466 -3.77 -28.53 3.12
N PHE A 467 -2.47 -28.83 3.23
CA PHE A 467 -1.71 -28.63 4.48
C PHE A 467 -0.69 -27.48 4.41
N ARG A 468 -0.34 -26.99 3.21
CA ARG A 468 0.52 -25.81 2.98
C ARG A 468 1.88 -25.85 3.69
N ASN A 469 2.45 -27.04 3.84
CA ASN A 469 3.68 -27.25 4.60
C ASN A 469 4.78 -27.98 3.83
N GLY A 470 4.77 -27.87 2.50
CA GLY A 470 5.80 -28.51 1.67
C GLY A 470 5.62 -30.02 1.55
N VAL A 471 4.38 -30.45 1.22
CA VAL A 471 3.95 -31.82 0.86
C VAL A 471 3.96 -32.88 1.97
N ASP A 472 4.10 -32.49 3.23
CA ASP A 472 3.92 -33.40 4.36
C ASP A 472 2.43 -33.69 4.66
N PRO A 473 2.05 -34.92 5.06
CA PRO A 473 0.64 -35.31 5.19
C PRO A 473 -0.01 -34.95 6.53
N TYR A 474 0.30 -33.77 7.07
CA TYR A 474 -0.19 -33.17 8.32
C TYR A 474 0.07 -31.67 8.29
N ALA A 475 -0.47 -30.85 9.20
CA ALA A 475 -0.15 -29.40 9.25
C ALA A 475 1.18 -29.13 9.98
N VAL A 476 1.82 -27.96 9.76
CA VAL A 476 3.12 -27.61 10.39
C VAL A 476 3.07 -27.70 11.92
N ASP A 477 1.94 -27.34 12.50
CA ASP A 477 1.64 -27.26 13.92
C ASP A 477 0.98 -28.52 14.50
N ASP A 478 0.68 -29.52 13.66
CA ASP A 478 0.01 -30.76 14.06
C ASP A 478 1.03 -31.83 14.51
N GLU A 479 1.62 -31.61 15.68
CA GLU A 479 2.62 -32.52 16.26
C GLU A 479 2.05 -33.92 16.54
N GLU A 480 0.75 -34.06 16.78
CA GLU A 480 0.11 -35.37 16.99
C GLU A 480 0.18 -36.22 15.71
N HIS A 481 -0.32 -35.69 14.59
CA HIS A 481 -0.34 -36.43 13.32
C HIS A 481 1.06 -36.59 12.74
N LYS A 482 1.97 -35.63 12.96
CA LYS A 482 3.39 -35.76 12.64
C LYS A 482 4.02 -36.96 13.35
N ASN A 483 3.88 -37.05 14.67
CA ASN A 483 4.43 -38.17 15.45
C ASN A 483 3.77 -39.51 15.07
N GLN A 484 2.46 -39.50 14.83
CA GLN A 484 1.73 -40.67 14.33
C GLN A 484 2.30 -41.14 12.98
N PHE A 485 2.52 -40.23 12.03
CA PHE A 485 3.00 -40.59 10.70
C PHE A 485 4.46 -41.05 10.72
N LEU A 486 5.32 -40.47 11.57
CA LEU A 486 6.69 -40.96 11.80
C LEU A 486 6.70 -42.42 12.30
N SER A 487 5.73 -42.83 13.13
CA SER A 487 5.57 -44.24 13.52
C SER A 487 5.22 -45.14 12.33
N ILE A 488 4.35 -44.65 11.43
CA ILE A 488 3.95 -45.37 10.21
C ILE A 488 5.14 -45.57 9.28
N ILE A 489 5.98 -44.55 9.08
CA ILE A 489 7.18 -44.62 8.25
C ILE A 489 8.11 -45.75 8.71
N ASN A 490 8.33 -45.87 10.02
CA ASN A 490 9.19 -46.93 10.56
C ASN A 490 8.62 -48.33 10.32
N LYS A 491 7.31 -48.53 10.50
CA LYS A 491 6.64 -49.81 10.22
C LYS A 491 6.66 -50.16 8.72
N CYS A 492 6.44 -49.17 7.85
CA CYS A 492 6.53 -49.38 6.41
C CYS A 492 7.96 -49.69 5.96
N LYS A 493 8.99 -49.18 6.66
CA LYS A 493 10.40 -49.47 6.38
C LYS A 493 10.75 -50.93 6.65
N GLU A 494 10.16 -51.54 7.69
CA GLU A 494 10.31 -52.97 7.99
C GLU A 494 9.63 -53.85 6.94
N LEU A 495 8.56 -53.35 6.32
CA LEU A 495 7.76 -54.04 5.29
C LEU A 495 8.12 -53.65 3.86
N LYS A 496 9.22 -52.90 3.65
CA LYS A 496 9.53 -52.28 2.36
C LYS A 496 9.70 -53.32 1.23
N ASP A 497 10.17 -54.52 1.53
CA ASP A 497 10.41 -55.57 0.54
C ASP A 497 9.13 -56.30 0.08
N GLU A 498 8.00 -56.06 0.74
CA GLU A 498 6.69 -56.64 0.37
C GLU A 498 6.05 -55.97 -0.86
N GLU A 499 6.44 -54.74 -1.18
CA GLU A 499 5.92 -54.01 -2.34
C GLU A 499 6.97 -53.05 -2.94
N LYS A 500 7.24 -53.21 -4.23
CA LYS A 500 8.28 -52.48 -4.95
C LYS A 500 8.04 -50.96 -4.92
N ILE A 501 6.79 -50.53 -5.02
CA ILE A 501 6.43 -49.10 -5.01
C ILE A 501 6.78 -48.45 -3.66
N VAL A 502 6.60 -49.18 -2.55
CA VAL A 502 6.97 -48.71 -1.20
C VAL A 502 8.49 -48.78 -1.01
N LYS A 503 9.12 -49.85 -1.49
CA LYS A 503 10.58 -50.02 -1.46
C LYS A 503 11.33 -48.83 -2.02
N TRP A 504 10.88 -48.30 -3.16
CA TRP A 504 11.50 -47.17 -3.84
C TRP A 504 11.62 -45.91 -2.98
N VAL A 505 10.69 -45.67 -2.05
CA VAL A 505 10.75 -44.51 -1.15
C VAL A 505 12.04 -44.54 -0.33
N TYR A 506 12.37 -45.71 0.24
CA TYR A 506 13.53 -45.87 1.11
C TYR A 506 14.86 -46.05 0.38
N GLU A 507 14.82 -46.38 -0.92
CA GLU A 507 16.02 -46.58 -1.73
C GLU A 507 16.43 -45.33 -2.52
N LEU A 508 15.46 -44.51 -2.94
CA LEU A 508 15.71 -43.40 -3.85
C LEU A 508 15.70 -42.03 -3.17
N TYR A 509 15.02 -41.89 -2.02
CA TYR A 509 14.81 -40.59 -1.38
C TYR A 509 15.52 -40.50 -0.03
N PRO A 510 16.01 -39.30 0.35
CA PRO A 510 16.58 -39.07 1.66
C PRO A 510 15.50 -39.13 2.76
N GLU A 511 15.92 -39.41 4.00
CA GLU A 511 15.01 -39.69 5.12
C GLU A 511 14.04 -38.55 5.44
N ASN A 512 14.45 -37.30 5.21
CA ASN A 512 13.61 -36.13 5.39
C ASN A 512 12.47 -36.01 4.36
N GLU A 513 12.54 -36.74 3.24
CA GLU A 513 11.49 -36.73 2.19
C GLU A 513 10.57 -37.96 2.28
N TRP A 514 10.90 -38.95 3.10
CA TRP A 514 10.07 -40.15 3.28
C TRP A 514 8.62 -39.85 3.67
N PRO A 515 8.29 -38.86 4.52
CA PRO A 515 6.89 -38.61 4.85
C PRO A 515 6.06 -38.22 3.62
N ALA A 516 6.54 -37.24 2.87
CA ALA A 516 5.92 -36.75 1.64
C ALA A 516 5.85 -37.84 0.56
N GLU A 517 6.92 -38.61 0.38
CA GLU A 517 6.98 -39.62 -0.67
C GLU A 517 6.20 -40.89 -0.34
N LEU A 518 6.11 -41.29 0.93
CA LEU A 518 5.41 -42.51 1.33
C LEU A 518 3.89 -42.37 1.21
N ILE A 519 3.34 -41.23 1.63
CA ILE A 519 1.88 -41.02 1.63
C ILE A 519 1.29 -41.03 0.21
N VAL A 520 1.99 -40.42 -0.76
CA VAL A 520 1.53 -40.36 -2.16
C VAL A 520 1.62 -41.71 -2.87
N ARG A 521 2.34 -42.70 -2.31
CA ARG A 521 2.31 -44.08 -2.81
C ARG A 521 0.96 -44.76 -2.62
N VAL A 522 0.10 -44.28 -1.71
CA VAL A 522 -1.25 -44.85 -1.54
C VAL A 522 -2.10 -44.65 -2.80
N PRO A 523 -2.33 -43.41 -3.31
CA PRO A 523 -2.96 -43.21 -4.62
C PRO A 523 -2.24 -43.93 -5.76
N HIS A 524 -0.90 -43.89 -5.80
CA HIS A 524 -0.10 -44.58 -6.82
C HIS A 524 -0.48 -46.06 -6.88
N MET A 525 -0.44 -46.78 -5.75
CA MET A 525 -0.78 -48.20 -5.68
C MET A 525 -2.26 -48.47 -6.01
N LEU A 526 -3.18 -47.65 -5.49
CA LEU A 526 -4.61 -47.83 -5.76
C LEU A 526 -4.95 -47.65 -7.24
N VAL A 527 -4.26 -46.73 -7.92
CA VAL A 527 -4.41 -46.53 -9.36
C VAL A 527 -3.67 -47.59 -10.16
N PHE A 528 -2.49 -48.03 -9.72
CA PHE A 528 -1.71 -49.06 -10.41
C PHE A 528 -2.35 -50.46 -10.32
N TYR A 529 -3.10 -50.76 -9.25
CA TYR A 529 -3.74 -52.06 -9.03
C TYR A 529 -5.28 -51.98 -9.05
N PHE A 530 -5.86 -50.96 -9.70
CA PHE A 530 -7.31 -50.70 -9.65
C PHE A 530 -8.18 -51.83 -10.23
N ASP A 531 -7.64 -52.56 -11.19
CA ASP A 531 -8.21 -53.73 -11.88
C ASP A 531 -7.92 -55.06 -11.16
N ASP A 532 -7.11 -55.04 -10.09
CA ASP A 532 -6.80 -56.20 -9.24
C ASP A 532 -7.27 -55.96 -7.79
N PRO A 533 -8.56 -56.24 -7.50
CA PRO A 533 -9.13 -56.07 -6.16
C PRO A 533 -8.47 -56.96 -5.10
N ILE A 534 -7.87 -58.09 -5.49
CA ILE A 534 -7.20 -59.01 -4.57
C ILE A 534 -5.90 -58.37 -4.09
N LYS A 535 -5.05 -57.91 -5.03
CA LYS A 535 -3.80 -57.22 -4.70
C LYS A 535 -4.06 -55.95 -3.89
N CYS A 536 -5.09 -55.17 -4.23
CA CYS A 536 -5.50 -54.00 -3.44
C CYS A 536 -5.91 -54.35 -1.99
N ARG A 537 -6.59 -55.49 -1.78
CA ARG A 537 -6.94 -55.98 -0.44
C ARG A 537 -5.70 -56.45 0.34
N GLU A 538 -4.76 -57.11 -0.34
CA GLU A 538 -3.49 -57.51 0.25
C GLU A 538 -2.66 -56.30 0.68
N LEU A 539 -2.51 -55.29 -0.19
CA LEU A 539 -1.79 -54.06 0.15
C LEU A 539 -2.40 -53.33 1.36
N ARG A 540 -3.73 -53.25 1.43
CA ARG A 540 -4.45 -52.68 2.58
C ARG A 540 -4.26 -53.50 3.86
N LYS A 541 -3.97 -54.79 3.76
CA LYS A 541 -3.67 -55.65 4.91
C LYS A 541 -2.21 -55.50 5.33
N THR A 542 -1.27 -55.55 4.39
CA THR A 542 0.17 -55.43 4.62
C THR A 542 0.54 -54.05 5.15
N PHE A 543 0.09 -52.98 4.50
CA PHE A 543 0.39 -51.59 4.88
C PHE A 543 -0.80 -50.95 5.61
N SER A 544 -1.43 -51.69 6.54
CA SER A 544 -2.73 -51.30 7.09
C SER A 544 -2.76 -49.95 7.79
N GLU A 545 -1.67 -49.54 8.45
CA GLU A 545 -1.60 -48.24 9.13
C GLU A 545 -1.47 -47.08 8.15
N LEU A 546 -0.67 -47.23 7.08
CA LEU A 546 -0.53 -46.25 6.01
C LEU A 546 -1.86 -46.01 5.31
N PHE A 547 -2.55 -47.07 4.90
CA PHE A 547 -3.88 -46.94 4.28
C PHE A 547 -4.93 -46.37 5.24
N LYS A 548 -4.95 -46.79 6.52
CA LYS A 548 -5.87 -46.23 7.52
C LYS A 548 -5.63 -44.74 7.74
N TYR A 549 -4.37 -44.31 7.80
CA TYR A 549 -4.03 -42.90 7.94
C TYR A 549 -4.49 -42.09 6.72
N PHE A 550 -4.22 -42.60 5.51
CA PHE A 550 -4.68 -41.96 4.28
C PHE A 550 -6.21 -41.84 4.24
N ASP A 551 -6.93 -42.94 4.47
CA ASP A 551 -8.40 -42.98 4.36
C ASP A 551 -9.12 -42.18 5.46
N LYS A 552 -8.56 -42.13 6.68
CA LYS A 552 -9.22 -41.48 7.83
C LYS A 552 -8.79 -40.05 8.08
N PHE A 553 -7.61 -39.66 7.61
CA PHE A 553 -7.06 -38.33 7.83
C PHE A 553 -6.88 -37.58 6.52
N VAL A 554 -5.98 -38.03 5.64
CA VAL A 554 -5.58 -37.28 4.43
C VAL A 554 -6.74 -37.09 3.44
N ALA A 555 -7.39 -38.17 3.01
CA ALA A 555 -8.47 -38.11 2.03
C ALA A 555 -9.69 -37.28 2.51
N PRO A 556 -10.14 -37.40 3.78
CA PRO A 556 -11.18 -36.51 4.31
C PRO A 556 -10.81 -35.03 4.27
N GLN A 557 -9.54 -34.66 4.53
CA GLN A 557 -9.11 -33.26 4.41
C GLN A 557 -9.13 -32.80 2.95
N MET A 558 -8.68 -33.63 2.00
CA MET A 558 -8.83 -33.35 0.56
C MET A 558 -10.29 -33.09 0.18
N MET A 559 -11.22 -33.94 0.63
CA MET A 559 -12.65 -33.77 0.35
C MET A 559 -13.25 -32.51 0.97
N LYS A 560 -12.87 -32.17 2.21
CA LYS A 560 -13.28 -30.90 2.83
C LYS A 560 -12.80 -29.71 1.99
N THR A 561 -11.55 -29.75 1.52
CA THR A 561 -10.96 -28.70 0.68
C THR A 561 -11.66 -28.62 -0.68
N ILE A 562 -11.98 -29.74 -1.34
CA ILE A 562 -12.78 -29.76 -2.58
C ILE A 562 -14.13 -29.10 -2.36
N VAL A 563 -14.86 -29.47 -1.30
CA VAL A 563 -16.18 -28.89 -1.00
C VAL A 563 -16.08 -27.38 -0.73
N LEU A 564 -15.03 -26.94 -0.05
CA LEU A 564 -14.77 -25.53 0.21
C LEU A 564 -14.49 -24.77 -1.09
N LEU A 565 -13.57 -25.27 -1.92
CA LEU A 565 -13.20 -24.67 -3.20
C LEU A 565 -14.37 -24.67 -4.19
N ASP A 566 -15.17 -25.73 -4.23
CA ASP A 566 -16.40 -25.78 -5.02
C ASP A 566 -17.44 -24.77 -4.55
N LYS A 567 -17.60 -24.58 -3.24
CA LYS A 567 -18.49 -23.54 -2.70
C LYS A 567 -17.99 -22.16 -3.10
N ILE A 568 -16.69 -21.91 -3.07
CA ILE A 568 -16.07 -20.65 -3.50
C ILE A 568 -16.30 -20.45 -5.00
N ALA A 569 -16.01 -21.45 -5.84
CA ALA A 569 -16.17 -21.40 -7.29
C ALA A 569 -17.65 -21.23 -7.71
N ARG A 570 -18.58 -21.93 -7.06
CA ARG A 570 -20.01 -21.78 -7.35
C ARG A 570 -20.52 -20.40 -6.90
N LYS A 571 -20.01 -19.85 -5.81
CA LYS A 571 -20.34 -18.49 -5.37
C LYS A 571 -19.75 -17.43 -6.30
N SER A 572 -18.53 -17.60 -6.79
CA SER A 572 -17.94 -16.68 -7.77
C SER A 572 -18.65 -16.71 -9.13
N PHE A 573 -19.23 -17.87 -9.54
CA PHE A 573 -19.99 -17.99 -10.78
C PHE A 573 -21.49 -17.63 -10.67
N SER A 574 -22.08 -17.58 -9.48
CA SER A 574 -23.54 -17.37 -9.31
C SER A 574 -23.94 -16.12 -8.52
N VAL A 575 -22.98 -15.35 -8.00
CA VAL A 575 -23.30 -14.24 -7.10
C VAL A 575 -22.93 -12.92 -7.75
N ASN A 576 -23.98 -12.21 -8.22
CA ASN A 576 -24.04 -10.76 -8.12
C ASN A 576 -23.78 -10.42 -6.63
N CYS A 577 -22.54 -10.15 -6.25
CA CYS A 577 -22.14 -9.81 -4.86
C CYS A 577 -22.61 -8.41 -4.44
N ALA A 578 -23.82 -8.00 -4.83
CA ALA A 578 -24.50 -6.88 -4.18
C ALA A 578 -24.99 -7.26 -2.78
N VAL A 579 -25.10 -8.56 -2.46
CA VAL A 579 -25.52 -9.04 -1.14
C VAL A 579 -24.64 -10.19 -0.69
N LEU A 580 -23.76 -9.93 0.27
CA LEU A 580 -23.08 -10.96 1.05
C LEU A 580 -24.14 -11.87 1.71
N THR A 581 -24.18 -13.15 1.31
CA THR A 581 -25.08 -14.15 1.94
C THR A 581 -24.75 -14.31 3.42
N ASP A 582 -25.75 -14.50 4.30
CA ASP A 582 -25.52 -14.67 5.75
C ASP A 582 -24.44 -15.70 6.11
N PRO A 583 -24.32 -16.88 5.45
CA PRO A 583 -23.26 -17.83 5.78
C PRO A 583 -21.85 -17.29 5.49
N LEU A 584 -21.73 -16.42 4.49
CA LEU A 584 -20.45 -15.80 4.12
C LEU A 584 -20.11 -14.66 5.08
N LYS A 585 -21.11 -13.85 5.48
CA LYS A 585 -20.94 -12.88 6.55
C LYS A 585 -20.48 -13.56 7.83
N ASN A 586 -21.06 -14.71 8.19
CA ASN A 586 -20.67 -15.45 9.40
C ASN A 586 -19.21 -15.93 9.33
N ALA A 587 -18.79 -16.51 8.20
CA ALA A 587 -17.42 -16.96 8.03
C ALA A 587 -16.40 -15.81 8.14
N ILE A 588 -16.74 -14.63 7.60
CA ILE A 588 -15.89 -13.43 7.71
C ILE A 588 -15.95 -12.86 9.13
N TYR A 589 -17.13 -12.84 9.75
CA TYR A 589 -17.36 -12.36 11.11
C TYR A 589 -16.55 -13.16 12.15
N GLU A 590 -16.41 -14.47 11.94
CA GLU A 590 -15.66 -15.38 12.81
C GLU A 590 -14.17 -15.47 12.44
N SER A 591 -13.68 -14.70 11.46
CA SER A 591 -12.29 -14.78 11.00
C SER A 591 -11.34 -13.92 11.83
N THR A 592 -10.10 -14.36 11.96
CA THR A 592 -9.00 -13.59 12.56
C THR A 592 -8.43 -12.60 11.54
N ILE A 593 -8.23 -11.36 11.98
CA ILE A 593 -7.61 -10.26 11.22
C ILE A 593 -6.49 -9.60 12.04
N GLU A 594 -5.64 -8.81 11.39
CA GLU A 594 -4.60 -8.00 12.04
C GLU A 594 -5.10 -6.55 12.11
N PHE A 595 -5.66 -6.14 13.25
CA PHE A 595 -6.15 -4.78 13.48
C PHE A 595 -5.12 -3.95 14.25
N GLN A 596 -4.61 -2.89 13.64
CA GLN A 596 -3.56 -2.03 14.20
C GLN A 596 -2.36 -2.82 14.77
N GLY A 597 -1.95 -3.88 14.08
CA GLY A 597 -0.84 -4.76 14.46
C GLY A 597 -1.16 -5.77 15.57
N GLN A 598 -2.44 -6.00 15.90
CA GLN A 598 -2.90 -7.03 16.85
C GLN A 598 -3.81 -8.03 16.14
N GLU A 599 -3.63 -9.32 16.40
CA GLU A 599 -4.53 -10.35 15.89
C GLU A 599 -5.81 -10.41 16.73
N ILE A 600 -6.96 -10.18 16.12
CA ILE A 600 -8.29 -10.21 16.76
C ILE A 600 -9.32 -10.89 15.87
N GLU A 601 -10.46 -11.29 16.42
CA GLU A 601 -11.61 -11.67 15.60
C GLU A 601 -12.27 -10.44 14.96
N PHE A 602 -12.70 -10.55 13.70
CA PHE A 602 -13.43 -9.47 13.02
C PHE A 602 -14.72 -9.07 13.76
N SER A 603 -15.30 -10.03 14.49
CA SER A 603 -16.47 -9.87 15.36
C SER A 603 -16.25 -8.87 16.51
N GLU A 604 -15.01 -8.64 16.93
CA GLU A 604 -14.67 -7.74 18.05
C GLU A 604 -14.81 -6.26 17.67
N ILE A 605 -14.64 -5.93 16.38
CA ILE A 605 -14.62 -4.53 15.90
C ILE A 605 -15.78 -4.16 14.97
N VAL A 606 -16.53 -5.15 14.47
CA VAL A 606 -17.62 -4.91 13.51
C VAL A 606 -18.84 -5.70 13.96
N ASP A 607 -19.99 -5.02 14.12
CA ASP A 607 -21.27 -5.70 14.37
C ASP A 607 -21.70 -6.58 13.19
N ARG A 608 -22.31 -7.74 13.47
CA ARG A 608 -22.72 -8.71 12.43
C ARG A 608 -23.65 -8.14 11.36
N ASN A 609 -24.45 -7.13 11.72
CA ASN A 609 -25.39 -6.45 10.84
C ASN A 609 -24.85 -5.11 10.31
N SER A 610 -23.57 -4.82 10.51
CA SER A 610 -22.95 -3.56 10.12
C SER A 610 -22.92 -3.40 8.59
N GLU A 611 -23.06 -2.16 8.13
CA GLU A 611 -22.86 -1.81 6.72
C GLU A 611 -21.40 -1.94 6.29
N VAL A 612 -20.46 -2.10 7.23
CA VAL A 612 -19.02 -2.36 6.95
C VAL A 612 -18.82 -3.51 5.97
N PHE A 613 -19.64 -4.56 6.07
CA PHE A 613 -19.60 -5.70 5.15
C PHE A 613 -19.78 -5.31 3.67
N ASN A 614 -20.48 -4.21 3.38
CA ASN A 614 -20.70 -3.73 2.02
C ASN A 614 -19.43 -3.11 1.40
N PHE A 615 -18.43 -2.78 2.21
CA PHE A 615 -17.16 -2.18 1.78
C PHE A 615 -16.03 -3.21 1.61
N LEU A 616 -16.29 -4.50 1.92
CA LEU A 616 -15.32 -5.56 1.70
C LEU A 616 -15.13 -5.82 0.20
N LYS A 617 -13.90 -5.61 -0.28
CA LYS A 617 -13.51 -5.95 -1.65
C LYS A 617 -13.42 -7.46 -1.80
N HIS A 618 -13.62 -7.95 -3.03
CA HIS A 618 -13.53 -9.39 -3.30
C HIS A 618 -12.13 -9.96 -2.99
N SER A 619 -11.05 -9.17 -3.13
CA SER A 619 -9.71 -9.58 -2.73
C SER A 619 -9.61 -9.80 -1.23
N GLN A 620 -10.07 -8.84 -0.42
CA GLN A 620 -10.09 -8.91 1.04
C GLN A 620 -10.95 -10.09 1.53
N MET A 621 -12.12 -10.31 0.91
CA MET A 621 -12.94 -11.50 1.20
C MET A 621 -12.20 -12.80 0.90
N ARG A 622 -11.44 -12.88 -0.21
CA ARG A 622 -10.64 -14.07 -0.53
C ARG A 622 -9.50 -14.26 0.47
N GLU A 623 -8.79 -13.20 0.85
CA GLU A 623 -7.71 -13.26 1.85
C GLU A 623 -8.23 -13.85 3.16
N ILE A 624 -9.35 -13.31 3.65
CA ILE A 624 -10.05 -13.79 4.85
C ILE A 624 -10.48 -15.27 4.71
N LEU A 625 -11.16 -15.63 3.62
CA LEU A 625 -11.79 -16.95 3.48
C LEU A 625 -10.83 -18.06 3.08
N ASN A 626 -9.79 -17.73 2.33
CA ASN A 626 -8.80 -18.69 1.86
C ASN A 626 -7.66 -18.87 2.88
N CYS A 627 -7.68 -18.14 4.00
CA CYS A 627 -6.63 -18.10 5.01
C CYS A 627 -5.23 -17.97 4.38
N THR A 628 -5.10 -17.28 3.24
CA THR A 628 -3.82 -17.17 2.53
C THR A 628 -2.93 -16.12 3.18
N GLU A 629 -3.55 -15.03 3.67
CA GLU A 629 -2.91 -13.92 4.36
C GLU A 629 -3.90 -13.36 5.38
N ILE A 630 -3.40 -12.89 6.53
CA ILE A 630 -4.22 -12.22 7.55
C ILE A 630 -4.55 -10.81 7.03
N LEU A 631 -5.83 -10.47 6.93
CA LEU A 631 -6.25 -9.14 6.49
C LEU A 631 -5.76 -8.09 7.49
N LYS A 632 -4.95 -7.14 7.03
CA LYS A 632 -4.43 -6.04 7.85
C LYS A 632 -5.34 -4.82 7.75
N ILE A 633 -5.76 -4.28 8.89
CA ILE A 633 -6.67 -3.13 8.98
C ILE A 633 -6.09 -2.10 9.95
N GLY A 634 -5.81 -0.90 9.45
CA GLY A 634 -5.23 0.18 10.22
C GLY A 634 -3.74 -0.02 10.49
N LYS A 635 -3.02 1.10 10.58
CA LYS A 635 -1.61 1.08 10.98
C LYS A 635 -1.52 0.98 12.50
N ALA A 636 -0.64 0.09 12.98
CA ALA A 636 -0.21 0.12 14.36
C ALA A 636 0.36 1.52 14.68
N PRO A 637 0.09 2.09 15.86
CA PRO A 637 0.76 3.32 16.29
C PRO A 637 2.28 3.13 16.16
N GLU A 638 2.97 4.03 15.45
CA GLU A 638 4.41 3.89 15.19
C GLU A 638 5.17 3.69 16.50
N MET A 639 5.59 2.45 16.73
CA MET A 639 6.44 2.06 17.83
C MET A 639 7.78 1.63 17.29
N ASN A 640 8.82 2.32 17.72
CA ASN A 640 10.13 1.68 17.76
C ASN A 640 10.12 0.80 19.01
N GLU A 641 9.63 -0.44 18.89
CA GLU A 641 9.44 -1.40 20.00
C GLU A 641 10.70 -1.51 20.88
N ASN A 642 11.88 -1.47 20.26
CA ASN A 642 13.16 -1.50 20.95
C ASN A 642 13.44 -0.26 21.82
N PHE A 643 12.89 0.89 21.46
CA PHE A 643 13.14 2.16 22.16
C PHE A 643 12.20 2.36 23.35
N ILE A 644 10.91 2.01 23.25
CA ILE A 644 9.93 2.38 24.27
C ILE A 644 9.85 1.35 25.40
N GLU A 645 9.84 0.04 25.12
CA GLU A 645 9.75 -0.98 26.18
C GLU A 645 10.97 -0.98 27.09
N ARG A 646 12.13 -0.60 26.55
CA ARG A 646 13.38 -0.56 27.30
C ARG A 646 13.60 0.78 27.99
N ASN A 647 13.18 1.91 27.37
CA ASN A 647 13.60 3.24 27.80
C ASN A 647 12.55 4.10 28.54
N PHE A 648 11.35 3.58 28.81
CA PHE A 648 10.30 4.35 29.45
C PHE A 648 10.11 4.02 30.93
N ILE A 649 9.91 5.06 31.73
CA ILE A 649 9.58 4.94 33.16
C ILE A 649 8.17 5.44 33.36
N ASP A 650 7.42 4.70 34.18
CA ASP A 650 6.09 5.12 34.58
C ASP A 650 6.17 6.49 35.28
N PHE A 651 5.54 7.49 34.68
CA PHE A 651 5.41 8.81 35.27
C PHE A 651 4.28 8.82 36.30
N GLU A 652 4.34 9.73 37.27
CA GLU A 652 3.20 10.04 38.11
C GLU A 652 2.54 11.32 37.62
N VAL A 653 1.21 11.41 37.73
CA VAL A 653 0.47 12.63 37.44
C VAL A 653 -0.35 13.01 38.65
N GLU A 654 -0.48 14.31 38.83
CA GLU A 654 -1.41 14.88 39.79
C GLU A 654 -2.45 15.74 39.08
N THR A 655 -3.68 15.69 39.58
CA THR A 655 -4.70 16.68 39.25
C THR A 655 -4.59 17.85 40.20
N GLU A 656 -4.92 19.02 39.70
CA GLU A 656 -5.04 20.21 40.53
C GLU A 656 -6.05 19.97 41.67
N LYS A 657 -5.64 20.29 42.90
CA LYS A 657 -6.49 20.18 44.10
C LYS A 657 -7.72 21.07 43.94
N ASP A 658 -8.89 20.56 44.33
CA ASP A 658 -10.10 21.38 44.38
C ASP A 658 -10.06 22.42 45.51
N GLU A 659 -11.10 23.26 45.56
CA GLU A 659 -11.28 24.26 46.64
C GLU A 659 -11.32 23.62 48.04
N ASN A 660 -11.59 22.32 48.14
CA ASN A 660 -11.58 21.55 49.38
C ASN A 660 -10.23 20.84 49.63
N GLY A 661 -9.20 21.10 48.81
CA GLY A 661 -7.88 20.49 48.92
C GLY A 661 -7.79 19.05 48.38
N ASN A 662 -8.86 18.51 47.80
CA ASN A 662 -8.88 17.16 47.24
C ASN A 662 -8.26 17.17 45.84
N GLY A 663 -7.04 16.64 45.73
CA GLY A 663 -6.37 16.33 44.47
C GLY A 663 -6.17 14.83 44.36
N TRP A 664 -6.33 14.29 43.15
CA TRP A 664 -5.88 12.94 42.81
C TRP A 664 -4.40 12.98 42.43
N SER A 665 -3.57 12.18 43.10
CA SER A 665 -2.18 11.89 42.72
C SER A 665 -2.00 10.37 42.69
N GLN A 666 -1.64 9.83 41.52
CA GLN A 666 -1.41 8.39 41.33
C GLN A 666 -0.45 8.12 40.17
N ASN A 667 0.15 6.92 40.18
CA ASN A 667 0.96 6.40 39.08
C ASN A 667 0.11 6.26 37.80
N VAL A 668 0.54 6.95 36.73
CA VAL A 668 -0.17 7.17 35.47
C VAL A 668 -0.54 5.85 34.82
N MET A 669 0.42 4.98 34.57
CA MET A 669 0.24 3.92 33.58
C MET A 669 -0.67 2.80 34.09
N ASN A 670 -0.54 2.40 35.37
CA ASN A 670 -1.30 1.26 35.90
C ASN A 670 -2.79 1.56 36.13
N ASN A 671 -3.15 2.83 36.37
CA ASN A 671 -4.54 3.23 36.55
C ASN A 671 -5.14 3.93 35.32
N LEU A 672 -4.34 4.61 34.48
CA LEU A 672 -4.83 5.19 33.22
C LEU A 672 -5.11 4.13 32.14
N LEU A 673 -4.56 2.94 32.31
CA LEU A 673 -5.01 1.77 31.55
C LEU A 673 -6.36 1.25 32.05
N ASN A 674 -6.92 1.69 33.19
CA ASN A 674 -8.24 1.22 33.64
C ASN A 674 -9.34 2.23 33.28
N PHE A 675 -9.81 2.18 32.03
CA PHE A 675 -10.85 3.06 31.46
C PHE A 675 -11.99 3.40 32.43
N LYS A 676 -12.60 2.37 33.05
CA LYS A 676 -13.74 2.54 33.95
C LYS A 676 -13.39 3.41 35.18
N LYS A 677 -12.16 3.32 35.70
CA LYS A 677 -11.75 4.09 36.88
C LYS A 677 -11.52 5.57 36.55
N ILE A 678 -10.99 5.89 35.37
CA ILE A 678 -10.70 7.28 34.98
C ILE A 678 -11.98 8.01 34.59
N ALA A 679 -12.86 7.35 33.81
CA ALA A 679 -14.16 7.87 33.45
C ALA A 679 -15.09 8.06 34.66
N MET A 680 -14.84 7.33 35.76
CA MET A 680 -15.54 7.49 37.04
C MET A 680 -14.85 8.50 37.98
N ALA A 681 -13.51 8.60 37.96
CA ALA A 681 -12.75 9.50 38.84
C ALA A 681 -12.75 10.96 38.36
N GLY A 682 -12.81 11.18 37.04
CA GLY A 682 -13.10 12.49 36.46
C GLY A 682 -14.54 12.49 35.96
N ARG A 683 -15.31 13.54 36.27
CA ARG A 683 -16.53 13.89 35.50
C ARG A 683 -16.20 14.29 34.05
N SER A 684 -15.23 13.63 33.43
CA SER A 684 -14.68 13.91 32.11
C SER A 684 -15.56 13.25 31.07
N ASN A 685 -16.33 14.05 30.34
CA ASN A 685 -16.93 13.67 29.05
C ASN A 685 -15.80 13.38 28.04
N GLY A 686 -15.11 12.24 28.17
CA GLY A 686 -14.09 11.73 27.25
C GLY A 686 -12.74 12.47 27.20
N LEU A 687 -12.62 13.71 27.68
CA LEU A 687 -11.42 14.53 27.52
C LEU A 687 -10.47 14.49 28.73
N ILE A 688 -9.20 14.22 28.47
CA ILE A 688 -8.08 14.27 29.41
C ILE A 688 -7.04 15.26 28.88
N ILE A 689 -6.62 16.20 29.73
CA ILE A 689 -5.65 17.23 29.36
C ILE A 689 -4.38 17.03 30.18
N LEU A 690 -3.24 16.83 29.53
CA LEU A 690 -1.92 16.75 30.15
C LEU A 690 -1.18 18.06 29.91
N SER A 691 -0.95 18.84 30.96
CA SER A 691 -0.35 20.17 30.84
C SER A 691 0.89 20.31 31.69
N ASP A 692 2.00 20.62 31.04
CA ASP A 692 3.26 20.87 31.72
C ASP A 692 4.26 21.64 30.84
N HIS A 693 5.38 22.07 31.41
CA HIS A 693 6.41 22.83 30.72
C HIS A 693 7.07 22.05 29.57
N ALA A 694 7.80 22.75 28.70
CA ALA A 694 8.55 22.09 27.63
C ALA A 694 9.64 21.17 28.22
N GLY A 695 9.92 20.05 27.56
CA GLY A 695 10.94 19.09 28.00
C GLY A 695 10.51 18.11 29.10
N THR A 696 9.29 18.21 29.64
CA THR A 696 8.81 17.28 30.69
C THR A 696 8.43 15.89 30.19
N GLY A 697 8.51 15.64 28.88
CA GLY A 697 8.24 14.32 28.29
C GLY A 697 6.78 14.04 27.89
N LYS A 698 5.89 15.05 27.84
CA LYS A 698 4.46 14.88 27.46
C LYS A 698 4.24 14.05 26.19
N SER A 699 4.92 14.39 25.09
CA SER A 699 4.83 13.66 23.82
C SER A 699 5.27 12.20 23.97
N SER A 700 6.36 11.97 24.71
CA SER A 700 6.85 10.61 25.01
C SER A 700 5.83 9.82 25.81
N VAL A 701 5.15 10.45 26.79
CA VAL A 701 4.06 9.82 27.55
C VAL A 701 2.90 9.47 26.64
N LEU A 702 2.46 10.38 25.76
CA LEU A 702 1.35 10.10 24.83
C LEU A 702 1.68 8.99 23.83
N ARG A 703 2.88 8.96 23.25
CA ARG A 703 3.29 7.88 22.32
C ARG A 703 3.35 6.52 23.01
N ASN A 704 3.87 6.44 24.23
CA ASN A 704 3.84 5.19 24.97
C ASN A 704 2.41 4.84 25.41
N LEU A 705 1.60 5.84 25.77
CA LEU A 705 0.22 5.60 26.12
C LEU A 705 -0.58 5.07 24.92
N SER A 706 -0.40 5.59 23.71
CA SER A 706 -1.06 5.05 22.51
C SER A 706 -0.69 3.59 22.28
N ALA A 707 0.58 3.25 22.47
CA ALA A 707 1.08 1.89 22.39
C ALA A 707 0.41 0.94 23.39
N LYS A 708 0.41 1.29 24.68
CA LYS A 708 -0.19 0.46 25.73
C LYS A 708 -1.72 0.43 25.63
N LEU A 709 -2.36 1.48 25.12
CA LEU A 709 -3.80 1.49 24.87
C LEU A 709 -4.15 0.57 23.69
N ASN A 710 -3.36 0.57 22.62
CA ASN A 710 -3.57 -0.31 21.47
C ASN A 710 -3.45 -1.79 21.85
N SER A 711 -2.47 -2.16 22.68
CA SER A 711 -2.31 -3.54 23.15
C SER A 711 -3.36 -3.96 24.19
N LYS A 712 -3.87 -3.01 24.99
CA LYS A 712 -4.89 -3.31 26.01
C LYS A 712 -6.31 -3.34 25.45
N TYR A 713 -6.58 -2.52 24.44
CA TYR A 713 -7.89 -2.29 23.87
C TYR A 713 -7.85 -2.63 22.39
N THR A 714 -7.74 -3.92 22.13
CA THR A 714 -7.61 -4.50 20.80
C THR A 714 -8.87 -4.29 19.95
N ASP A 715 -10.01 -3.98 20.58
CA ASP A 715 -11.28 -3.62 19.95
C ASP A 715 -11.47 -2.11 19.71
N HIS A 716 -10.46 -1.27 20.02
CA HIS A 716 -10.54 0.19 19.88
C HIS A 716 -9.60 0.72 18.80
N TRP A 717 -10.04 1.73 18.05
CA TRP A 717 -9.15 2.47 17.16
C TRP A 717 -8.34 3.49 17.94
N VAL A 718 -7.04 3.25 18.10
CA VAL A 718 -6.11 4.15 18.79
C VAL A 718 -5.33 4.99 17.78
N ALA A 719 -5.53 6.30 17.83
CA ALA A 719 -4.86 7.24 16.91
C ALA A 719 -4.02 8.26 17.69
N TYR A 720 -2.72 8.29 17.40
CA TYR A 720 -1.81 9.35 17.85
C TYR A 720 -1.68 10.42 16.76
N ILE A 721 -1.95 11.67 17.11
CA ILE A 721 -2.04 12.81 16.19
C ILE A 721 -1.13 13.93 16.68
N GLU A 722 -0.08 14.24 15.94
CA GLU A 722 0.75 15.42 16.21
C GLU A 722 0.12 16.65 15.56
N LEU A 723 -0.42 17.53 16.38
CA LEU A 723 -1.28 18.60 15.87
C LEU A 723 -0.55 19.55 14.92
N LYS A 724 0.76 19.75 15.08
CA LYS A 724 1.58 20.59 14.18
C LYS A 724 1.69 20.06 12.74
N ASN A 725 1.48 18.76 12.51
CA ASN A 725 1.74 18.13 11.20
C ASN A 725 0.60 18.31 10.19
N TYR A 726 -0.54 18.87 10.58
CA TYR A 726 -1.73 18.94 9.71
C TYR A 726 -2.26 20.37 9.49
N LEU A 727 -1.36 21.37 9.48
CA LEU A 727 -1.71 22.78 9.24
C LEU A 727 -2.53 22.96 7.95
N GLU A 728 -2.15 22.29 6.86
CA GLU A 728 -2.85 22.35 5.56
C GLU A 728 -4.30 21.84 5.65
N ILE A 729 -4.52 20.78 6.44
CA ILE A 729 -5.86 20.24 6.68
C ILE A 729 -6.69 21.28 7.46
N TYR A 730 -6.11 21.93 8.47
CA TYR A 730 -6.82 22.95 9.23
C TYR A 730 -7.16 24.15 8.37
N GLU A 731 -6.26 24.61 7.50
CA GLU A 731 -6.53 25.69 6.55
C GLU A 731 -7.73 25.35 5.66
N LYS A 732 -7.73 24.14 5.09
CA LYS A 732 -8.81 23.63 4.23
C LYS A 732 -10.17 23.63 4.93
N PHE A 733 -10.24 23.29 6.22
CA PHE A 733 -11.50 23.18 6.96
C PHE A 733 -11.87 24.42 7.79
N SER A 734 -10.93 25.33 8.06
CA SER A 734 -11.13 26.49 8.93
C SER A 734 -12.22 27.45 8.44
N SER A 735 -12.27 27.72 7.13
CA SER A 735 -13.23 28.64 6.49
C SER A 735 -14.68 28.17 6.63
N ASN A 736 -14.90 26.85 6.72
CA ASN A 736 -16.23 26.24 6.78
C ASN A 736 -16.63 25.81 8.20
N PHE A 737 -15.73 25.93 9.19
CA PHE A 737 -15.96 25.31 10.50
C PHE A 737 -17.14 25.93 11.27
N ARG A 738 -17.34 27.25 11.16
CA ARG A 738 -18.52 27.92 11.76
C ARG A 738 -19.84 27.39 11.21
N GLN A 739 -19.87 26.93 9.97
CA GLN A 739 -21.07 26.32 9.38
C GLN A 739 -21.33 24.94 9.99
N ILE A 740 -20.29 24.19 10.37
CA ILE A 740 -20.43 22.87 10.99
C ILE A 740 -21.20 23.01 12.32
N GLU A 741 -20.88 23.98 13.16
CA GLU A 741 -21.59 24.19 14.44
C GLU A 741 -23.10 24.44 14.30
N SER A 742 -23.52 25.04 13.18
CA SER A 742 -24.94 25.33 12.90
C SER A 742 -25.72 24.15 12.32
N LYS A 743 -25.05 23.08 11.90
CA LYS A 743 -25.65 21.90 11.26
C LYS A 743 -26.29 20.94 12.27
N SER A 744 -27.10 20.02 11.78
CA SER A 744 -27.65 18.92 12.60
C SER A 744 -26.53 18.05 13.18
N LYS A 745 -26.80 17.33 14.29
CA LYS A 745 -25.80 16.44 14.92
C LYS A 745 -25.23 15.41 13.94
N ASN A 746 -26.06 14.85 13.06
CA ASN A 746 -25.61 13.85 12.08
C ASN A 746 -24.68 14.47 11.02
N GLU A 747 -24.99 15.67 10.54
CA GLU A 747 -24.12 16.37 9.59
C GLU A 747 -22.81 16.82 10.26
N GLN A 748 -22.86 17.30 11.51
CA GLN A 748 -21.67 17.61 12.29
C GLN A 748 -20.75 16.39 12.37
N LYS A 749 -21.33 15.24 12.73
CA LYS A 749 -20.64 13.97 12.81
C LYS A 749 -20.00 13.56 11.48
N GLN A 750 -20.73 13.62 10.37
CA GLN A 750 -20.18 13.32 9.05
C GLN A 750 -18.99 14.23 8.68
N GLN A 751 -19.07 15.53 9.01
CA GLN A 751 -17.97 16.46 8.75
C GLN A 751 -16.75 16.17 9.64
N ILE A 752 -16.95 15.86 10.92
CA ILE A 752 -15.88 15.50 11.85
C ILE A 752 -15.19 14.20 11.42
N VAL A 753 -15.96 13.16 11.07
CA VAL A 753 -15.42 11.90 10.57
C VAL A 753 -14.64 12.11 9.27
N LYS A 754 -15.10 13.02 8.40
CA LYS A 754 -14.36 13.41 7.19
C LYS A 754 -13.03 14.11 7.50
N ILE A 755 -13.01 15.01 8.48
CA ILE A 755 -11.75 15.66 8.92
C ILE A 755 -10.79 14.60 9.48
N LEU A 756 -11.28 13.69 10.33
CA LEU A 756 -10.48 12.60 10.89
C LEU A 756 -9.98 11.64 9.80
N LYS A 757 -10.77 11.37 8.75
CA LYS A 757 -10.33 10.61 7.58
C LYS A 757 -9.05 11.19 6.97
N GLU A 758 -9.01 12.50 6.79
CA GLU A 758 -7.86 13.19 6.19
C GLU A 758 -6.66 13.24 7.16
N ILE A 759 -6.90 13.51 8.46
CA ILE A 759 -5.83 13.52 9.48
C ILE A 759 -5.18 12.14 9.63
N LEU A 760 -5.98 11.08 9.62
CA LEU A 760 -5.51 9.70 9.78
C LEU A 760 -5.09 9.04 8.46
N ASN A 761 -5.23 9.74 7.34
CA ASN A 761 -4.95 9.24 5.99
C ASN A 761 -5.62 7.88 5.68
N LEU A 762 -6.90 7.75 6.01
CA LEU A 762 -7.69 6.54 5.76
C LEU A 762 -8.12 6.49 4.29
N THR A 763 -7.26 5.96 3.43
CA THR A 763 -7.49 5.88 1.98
C THR A 763 -8.33 4.67 1.59
N ASP A 764 -8.26 3.57 2.35
CA ASP A 764 -9.07 2.39 2.09
C ASP A 764 -10.51 2.56 2.62
N GLU A 765 -11.48 2.15 1.80
CA GLU A 765 -12.90 2.32 2.12
C GLU A 765 -13.35 1.41 3.27
N LEU A 766 -12.76 0.21 3.40
CA LEU A 766 -13.07 -0.70 4.51
C LEU A 766 -12.53 -0.11 5.81
N GLU A 767 -11.28 0.34 5.83
CA GLU A 767 -10.70 1.01 7.01
C GLU A 767 -11.53 2.21 7.44
N PHE A 768 -11.97 3.04 6.48
CA PHE A 768 -12.81 4.20 6.78
C PHE A 768 -14.20 3.80 7.30
N ALA A 769 -14.81 2.74 6.77
CA ALA A 769 -16.08 2.23 7.25
C ALA A 769 -15.96 1.67 8.67
N ILE A 770 -14.91 0.90 8.96
CA ILE A 770 -14.60 0.36 10.29
C ILE A 770 -14.36 1.50 11.28
N PHE A 771 -13.51 2.48 10.93
CA PHE A 771 -13.27 3.65 11.77
C PHE A 771 -14.57 4.40 12.08
N THR A 772 -15.44 4.58 11.08
CA THR A 772 -16.74 5.25 11.28
C THR A 772 -17.63 4.45 12.22
N SER A 773 -17.71 3.13 12.05
CA SER A 773 -18.47 2.24 12.94
C SER A 773 -17.95 2.31 14.39
N LEU A 774 -16.64 2.25 14.58
CA LEU A 774 -16.01 2.35 15.90
C LEU A 774 -16.18 3.75 16.52
N PHE A 775 -16.15 4.80 15.70
CA PHE A 775 -16.41 6.17 16.15
C PHE A 775 -17.83 6.31 16.72
N ASP A 776 -18.77 5.60 16.12
CA ASP A 776 -20.20 5.59 16.48
C ASP A 776 -20.48 4.78 17.74
N SER A 777 -19.79 3.65 17.91
CA SER A 777 -19.88 2.79 19.10
C SER A 777 -19.10 3.34 20.31
N ASN A 778 -18.38 4.45 20.14
CA ASN A 778 -17.51 5.08 21.13
C ASN A 778 -16.21 4.30 21.42
N GLN A 779 -15.72 3.53 20.44
CA GLN A 779 -14.51 2.73 20.50
C GLN A 779 -13.32 3.42 19.80
N VAL A 780 -13.26 4.76 19.80
CA VAL A 780 -12.11 5.52 19.26
C VAL A 780 -11.40 6.29 20.37
N ILE A 781 -10.08 6.23 20.36
CA ILE A 781 -9.19 6.93 21.29
C ILE A 781 -8.26 7.84 20.49
N LEU A 782 -8.40 9.15 20.68
CA LEU A 782 -7.61 10.17 19.99
C LEU A 782 -6.57 10.76 20.95
N LEU A 783 -5.28 10.59 20.67
CA LEU A 783 -4.18 11.19 21.42
C LEU A 783 -3.58 12.35 20.63
N MET A 784 -3.98 13.56 20.98
CA MET A 784 -3.63 14.79 20.30
C MET A 784 -2.46 15.50 21.01
N ASP A 785 -1.29 15.52 20.36
CA ASP A 785 -0.06 16.07 20.92
C ASP A 785 0.28 17.47 20.38
N GLY A 786 0.68 18.38 21.27
CA GLY A 786 1.25 19.68 20.91
C GLY A 786 0.22 20.78 20.65
N PHE A 787 -0.84 20.91 21.47
CA PHE A 787 -1.81 22.01 21.31
C PHE A 787 -1.14 23.40 21.40
N ASP A 788 -0.09 23.53 22.21
CA ASP A 788 0.70 24.74 22.33
C ASP A 788 1.55 25.07 21.10
N GLU A 789 1.76 24.08 20.22
CA GLU A 789 2.55 24.20 18.98
C GLU A 789 1.67 24.57 17.77
N ILE A 790 0.35 24.63 17.93
CA ILE A 790 -0.56 25.05 16.86
C ILE A 790 -0.49 26.56 16.65
N CYS A 791 -0.45 26.98 15.38
CA CYS A 791 -0.57 28.39 15.00
C CYS A 791 -1.80 29.05 15.66
N PRO A 792 -1.66 30.23 16.29
CA PRO A 792 -2.76 30.90 17.00
C PRO A 792 -4.07 31.02 16.21
N ASN A 793 -3.98 31.17 14.88
CA ASN A 793 -5.15 31.30 14.00
C ASN A 793 -6.04 30.05 13.96
N PHE A 794 -5.51 28.86 14.27
CA PHE A 794 -6.26 27.60 14.27
C PHE A 794 -6.68 27.14 15.67
N LYS A 795 -6.30 27.85 16.74
CA LYS A 795 -6.65 27.46 18.12
C LYS A 795 -8.16 27.38 18.33
N GLU A 796 -8.90 28.40 17.90
CA GLU A 796 -10.36 28.44 18.04
C GLU A 796 -11.02 27.28 17.28
N PHE A 797 -10.55 27.00 16.06
CA PHE A 797 -10.98 25.85 15.26
C PHE A 797 -10.81 24.55 16.06
N PHE A 798 -9.63 24.33 16.64
CA PHE A 798 -9.34 23.11 17.41
C PHE A 798 -10.16 22.96 18.67
N LEU A 799 -10.33 24.06 19.42
CA LEU A 799 -11.15 24.06 20.61
C LEU A 799 -12.60 23.68 20.27
N ASN A 800 -13.11 24.19 19.16
CA ASN A 800 -14.44 23.86 18.68
C ASN A 800 -14.49 22.42 18.13
N PHE A 801 -13.47 21.95 17.42
CA PHE A 801 -13.33 20.57 16.95
C PHE A 801 -13.41 19.55 18.09
N ILE A 802 -12.61 19.74 19.14
CA ILE A 802 -12.64 18.89 20.34
C ILE A 802 -14.01 18.99 21.02
N GLN A 803 -14.59 20.19 21.12
CA GLN A 803 -15.92 20.37 21.72
C GLN A 803 -17.02 19.62 20.96
N ILE A 804 -16.98 19.64 19.62
CA ILE A 804 -17.96 18.95 18.78
C ILE A 804 -17.80 17.44 18.95
N ILE A 805 -16.59 16.88 18.89
CA ILE A 805 -16.38 15.43 19.13
C ILE A 805 -16.98 15.02 20.48
N ARG A 806 -16.70 15.77 21.55
CA ARG A 806 -17.24 15.50 22.90
C ARG A 806 -18.76 15.61 23.01
N ASN A 807 -19.39 16.42 22.16
CA ASN A 807 -20.85 16.59 22.14
C ASN A 807 -21.55 15.49 21.33
N LEU A 808 -20.83 14.90 20.35
CA LEU A 808 -21.35 13.87 19.46
C LEU A 808 -21.13 12.47 20.01
N THR A 809 -20.00 12.22 20.66
CA THR A 809 -19.60 10.88 21.12
C THR A 809 -18.99 10.93 22.52
N LYS A 810 -18.79 9.75 23.09
CA LYS A 810 -18.04 9.50 24.33
C LYS A 810 -16.62 9.00 24.04
N ASN A 811 -16.14 9.17 22.80
CA ASN A 811 -14.77 8.82 22.42
C ASN A 811 -13.77 9.52 23.35
N GLN A 812 -12.68 8.83 23.66
CA GLN A 812 -11.66 9.38 24.53
C GLN A 812 -10.74 10.30 23.72
N ILE A 813 -10.42 11.46 24.31
CA ILE A 813 -9.49 12.43 23.74
C ILE A 813 -8.44 12.74 24.79
N TRP A 814 -7.17 12.54 24.47
CA TRP A 814 -6.03 13.02 25.23
C TRP A 814 -5.47 14.25 24.53
N LEU A 815 -5.20 15.30 25.28
CA LEU A 815 -4.66 16.55 24.75
C LEU A 815 -3.43 16.96 25.55
N THR A 816 -2.28 17.14 24.92
CA THR A 816 -1.12 17.77 25.59
C THR A 816 -1.02 19.24 25.29
N THR A 817 -0.53 20.00 26.26
CA THR A 817 -0.27 21.43 26.09
C THR A 817 0.69 21.98 27.15
N ARG A 818 0.93 23.29 27.13
CA ARG A 818 1.66 24.01 28.17
C ARG A 818 0.72 24.77 29.12
N PRO A 819 1.19 25.08 30.36
CA PRO A 819 0.39 25.75 31.39
C PRO A 819 -0.28 27.06 30.95
N GLN A 820 0.30 27.84 30.04
CA GLN A 820 -0.30 29.11 29.62
C GLN A 820 -1.67 28.95 28.93
N TYR A 821 -1.96 27.78 28.33
CA TYR A 821 -3.25 27.51 27.69
C TYR A 821 -4.29 26.93 28.65
N MET A 822 -3.91 26.69 29.91
CA MET A 822 -4.79 26.05 30.88
C MET A 822 -6.01 26.86 31.23
N LYS A 823 -5.88 28.18 31.35
CA LYS A 823 -7.02 29.04 31.66
C LYS A 823 -8.11 28.94 30.59
N GLU A 824 -7.68 28.99 29.33
CA GLU A 824 -8.55 28.88 28.16
C GLU A 824 -9.20 27.48 28.07
N LEU A 825 -8.40 26.43 28.19
CA LEU A 825 -8.88 25.05 28.13
C LEU A 825 -9.82 24.69 29.29
N LYS A 826 -9.53 25.15 30.51
CA LYS A 826 -10.43 25.00 31.68
C LYS A 826 -11.74 25.75 31.45
N GLN A 827 -11.67 26.97 30.94
CA GLN A 827 -12.87 27.78 30.66
C GLN A 827 -13.74 27.13 29.59
N LYS A 828 -13.14 26.62 28.50
CA LYS A 828 -13.86 26.01 27.39
C LYS A 828 -14.45 24.65 27.76
N PHE A 829 -13.64 23.77 28.36
CA PHE A 829 -13.98 22.36 28.53
C PHE A 829 -14.46 21.97 29.92
N LYS A 830 -14.31 22.86 30.91
CA LYS A 830 -14.59 22.61 32.33
C LYS A 830 -13.89 21.36 32.87
N GLN A 831 -12.71 21.06 32.32
CA GLN A 831 -11.92 19.87 32.63
C GLN A 831 -10.68 20.28 33.44
N ARG A 832 -10.36 19.51 34.49
CA ARG A 832 -9.11 19.71 35.22
C ARG A 832 -7.95 19.04 34.48
N PRO A 833 -6.82 19.75 34.29
CA PRO A 833 -5.64 19.15 33.70
C PRO A 833 -4.91 18.26 34.71
N PHE A 834 -4.22 17.28 34.15
CA PHE A 834 -3.17 16.53 34.83
C PHE A 834 -1.85 17.26 34.62
N LYS A 835 -1.07 17.36 35.68
CA LYS A 835 0.31 17.82 35.66
C LYS A 835 1.22 16.61 35.84
N MET A 836 2.37 16.59 35.15
CA MET A 836 3.34 15.53 35.38
C MET A 836 4.11 15.83 36.66
N LEU A 837 4.24 14.84 37.52
CA LEU A 837 5.14 14.96 38.66
C LEU A 837 6.59 14.78 38.17
N PRO A 838 7.53 15.57 38.70
CA PRO A 838 8.96 15.31 38.48
C PRO A 838 9.29 13.88 38.92
N PHE A 839 10.26 13.26 38.26
CA PHE A 839 10.74 11.95 38.68
C PHE A 839 11.17 11.97 40.15
N ASP A 840 10.70 10.99 40.91
CA ASP A 840 11.25 10.70 42.22
C ASP A 840 12.67 10.13 42.08
N ASP A 841 13.39 9.99 43.19
CA ASP A 841 14.77 9.50 43.16
C ASP A 841 14.90 8.06 42.65
N LYS A 842 13.83 7.25 42.77
CA LYS A 842 13.80 5.87 42.28
C LYS A 842 13.67 5.88 40.76
N GLN A 843 12.73 6.64 40.22
CA GLN A 843 12.49 6.85 38.80
C GLN A 843 13.70 7.51 38.13
N LYS A 844 14.34 8.52 38.75
CA LYS A 844 15.59 9.09 38.25
C LYS A 844 16.69 8.04 38.12
N LYS A 845 16.88 7.20 39.15
CA LYS A 845 17.87 6.11 39.13
C LYS A 845 17.54 5.06 38.08
N GLU A 846 16.27 4.71 37.94
CA GLU A 846 15.80 3.76 36.93
C GLU A 846 16.03 4.31 35.52
N PHE A 847 15.80 5.61 35.30
CA PHE A 847 16.03 6.31 34.02
C PHE A 847 17.48 6.26 33.61
N LEU A 848 18.35 6.55 34.58
CA LEU A 848 19.78 6.50 34.37
C LEU A 848 20.25 5.06 34.12
N LYS A 849 19.73 4.07 34.85
CA LYS A 849 20.07 2.64 34.66
C LYS A 849 19.69 2.14 33.27
N ILE A 850 18.46 2.41 32.88
CA ILE A 850 17.87 2.04 31.60
C ILE A 850 18.70 2.60 30.44
N ASN A 851 18.96 3.91 30.45
CA ASN A 851 19.74 4.55 29.40
C ASN A 851 21.24 4.22 29.47
N SER A 852 21.76 3.74 30.61
CA SER A 852 23.17 3.30 30.74
C SER A 852 23.44 1.89 30.19
N LYS A 853 22.43 1.03 30.03
CA LYS A 853 22.62 -0.34 29.52
C LYS A 853 22.97 -0.37 28.02
N GLU A 854 22.60 0.64 27.26
CA GLU A 854 22.99 0.77 25.84
C GLU A 854 24.47 1.18 25.67
N SER A 855 25.07 1.84 26.68
CA SER A 855 26.52 2.01 26.77
C SER A 855 27.18 0.76 27.35
N LYS A 856 27.32 -0.30 26.53
CA LYS A 856 28.09 -1.51 26.89
C LYS A 856 29.47 -1.11 27.45
N GLY A 857 29.65 -1.29 28.76
CA GLY A 857 30.93 -1.10 29.46
C GLY A 857 30.98 0.02 30.50
N LEU A 858 29.92 0.79 30.71
CA LEU A 858 29.92 1.90 31.66
C LEU A 858 28.77 1.77 32.66
N GLU A 859 29.02 1.12 33.80
CA GLU A 859 28.13 1.23 34.95
C GLU A 859 27.90 2.72 35.27
N SER A 860 26.67 3.13 35.57
CA SER A 860 26.34 4.52 35.91
C SER A 860 27.23 5.07 37.03
N GLU A 861 27.66 4.19 37.95
CA GLU A 861 28.62 4.50 39.00
C GLU A 861 30.04 4.74 38.47
N ASN A 862 30.44 4.08 37.39
CA ASN A 862 31.69 4.31 36.68
C ASN A 862 31.68 5.57 35.82
N ILE A 863 30.55 5.99 35.23
CA ILE A 863 30.44 7.30 34.56
C ILE A 863 30.54 8.42 35.59
N LEU A 864 29.79 8.33 36.69
CA LEU A 864 29.89 9.31 37.78
C LEU A 864 31.29 9.28 38.42
N LYS A 865 31.87 8.12 38.71
CA LYS A 865 33.26 8.02 39.19
C LYS A 865 34.27 8.49 38.15
N PHE A 866 34.07 8.28 36.86
CA PHE A 866 34.96 8.73 35.78
C PHE A 866 34.89 10.25 35.61
N ILE A 867 33.68 10.82 35.59
CA ILE A 867 33.45 12.28 35.61
C ILE A 867 34.09 12.85 36.87
N THR A 868 33.79 12.32 38.06
CA THR A 868 34.29 12.85 39.33
C THR A 868 35.80 12.67 39.50
N LYS A 869 36.39 11.56 39.03
CA LYS A 869 37.83 11.26 39.15
C LYS A 869 38.67 12.03 38.13
N ASN A 870 38.14 12.25 36.93
CA ASN A 870 38.86 12.98 35.89
C ASN A 870 38.65 14.49 36.00
N PHE A 871 37.45 15.01 36.31
CA PHE A 871 37.24 16.47 36.39
C PHE A 871 38.07 17.18 37.46
N VAL A 872 38.59 16.48 38.46
CA VAL A 872 39.36 17.11 39.56
C VAL A 872 40.75 17.59 39.11
N ASN A 873 41.31 17.11 37.99
CA ASN A 873 42.73 17.33 37.60
C ASN A 873 43.01 17.64 36.11
N LEU A 874 42.05 18.12 35.31
CA LEU A 874 42.28 18.30 33.86
C LEU A 874 42.50 19.76 33.49
N ASP A 875 43.48 19.99 32.61
CA ASP A 875 43.54 21.19 31.80
C ASP A 875 42.47 21.18 30.69
N ASN A 876 42.19 22.35 30.10
CA ASN A 876 41.16 22.53 29.07
C ASN A 876 41.32 21.59 27.85
N LEU A 877 42.54 21.11 27.58
CA LEU A 877 42.84 20.27 26.42
C LEU A 877 42.40 18.82 26.67
N GLN A 878 42.64 18.28 27.86
CA GLN A 878 42.24 16.92 28.23
C GLN A 878 40.72 16.80 28.47
N LEU A 879 40.09 17.88 28.95
CA LEU A 879 38.64 17.99 29.10
C LEU A 879 37.90 17.89 27.76
N SER A 880 38.47 18.46 26.69
CA SER A 880 37.92 18.36 25.34
C SER A 880 37.96 16.93 24.77
N LYS A 881 39.04 16.16 25.05
CA LYS A 881 39.16 14.76 24.63
C LYS A 881 38.17 13.87 25.36
N ILE A 882 38.04 14.04 26.67
CA ILE A 882 37.08 13.29 27.50
C ILE A 882 35.64 13.62 27.09
N LEU A 883 35.30 14.89 26.84
CA LEU A 883 33.96 15.26 26.37
C LEU A 883 33.68 14.75 24.95
N THR A 884 34.69 14.67 24.07
CA THR A 884 34.56 14.06 22.74
C THR A 884 34.35 12.55 22.84
N GLU A 885 35.00 11.88 23.80
CA GLU A 885 34.84 10.45 24.07
C GLU A 885 33.52 10.13 24.79
N ILE A 886 33.01 11.04 25.62
CA ILE A 886 31.68 11.01 26.21
C ILE A 886 30.63 11.22 25.11
N ASN A 887 30.82 12.20 24.21
CA ASN A 887 29.90 12.46 23.09
C ASN A 887 29.85 11.31 22.08
N SER A 888 30.98 10.68 21.75
CA SER A 888 31.00 9.53 20.84
C SER A 888 30.32 8.30 21.42
N LYS A 889 30.14 8.24 22.75
CA LYS A 889 29.46 7.17 23.48
C LYS A 889 28.02 7.53 23.92
N ILE A 890 27.57 8.79 23.78
CA ILE A 890 26.28 9.34 24.26
C ILE A 890 25.41 9.88 23.10
N SER A 891 25.45 9.29 21.90
CA SER A 891 24.62 9.78 20.78
C SER A 891 23.09 9.57 20.96
N LEU A 892 22.64 9.00 22.07
CA LEU A 892 21.24 8.60 22.32
C LEU A 892 20.47 9.41 23.38
N LEU A 893 21.11 10.36 24.09
CA LEU A 893 20.50 11.09 25.23
C LEU A 893 20.22 12.58 24.98
N THR A 894 19.72 12.95 23.80
CA THR A 894 19.34 14.35 23.54
C THR A 894 18.12 14.81 24.35
N THR A 895 17.30 13.89 24.87
CA THR A 895 16.03 14.24 25.53
C THR A 895 16.15 14.69 27.00
N ASN A 896 17.30 14.54 27.66
CA ASN A 896 17.50 15.03 29.03
C ASN A 896 18.90 15.62 29.25
N LEU A 897 19.40 16.38 28.26
CA LEU A 897 20.61 17.18 28.38
C LEU A 897 20.55 18.10 29.62
N PHE A 898 19.37 18.59 29.96
CA PHE A 898 19.13 19.46 31.12
C PHE A 898 19.49 18.77 32.46
N THR A 899 19.05 17.52 32.68
CA THR A 899 19.35 16.78 33.91
C THR A 899 20.83 16.42 34.02
N ILE A 900 21.47 16.11 32.90
CA ILE A 900 22.91 15.83 32.85
C ILE A 900 23.71 17.11 33.14
N ILE A 901 23.31 18.24 32.55
CA ILE A 901 23.91 19.55 32.80
C ILE A 901 23.72 19.97 34.26
N GLU A 902 22.53 19.80 34.84
CA GLU A 902 22.28 20.06 36.27
C GLU A 902 23.18 19.21 37.17
N LEU A 903 23.33 17.91 36.89
CA LEU A 903 24.22 17.03 37.64
C LEU A 903 25.70 17.43 37.50
N ILE A 904 26.13 17.89 36.32
CA ILE A 904 27.48 18.41 36.10
C ILE A 904 27.69 19.71 36.88
N ILE A 905 26.73 20.63 36.86
CA ILE A 905 26.78 21.91 37.60
C ILE A 905 26.80 21.65 39.10
N GLU A 906 25.96 20.75 39.61
CA GLU A 906 25.88 20.42 41.03
C GLU A 906 27.17 19.74 41.52
N SER A 907 27.76 18.87 40.67
CA SER A 907 29.04 18.21 40.94
C SER A 907 30.20 19.21 40.90
N HIS A 908 30.22 20.14 39.95
CA HIS A 908 31.22 21.21 39.89
C HIS A 908 31.13 22.16 41.07
N LYS A 909 29.91 22.55 41.48
CA LYS A 909 29.66 23.32 42.71
C LYS A 909 30.26 22.60 43.92
N LYS A 910 29.96 21.31 44.09
CA LYS A 910 30.49 20.49 45.19
C LYS A 910 32.02 20.37 45.17
N ILE A 911 32.66 20.34 44.00
CA ILE A 911 34.13 20.27 43.85
C ILE A 911 34.78 21.64 44.13
N LEU A 912 34.22 22.74 43.64
CA LEU A 912 34.70 24.11 43.91
C LEU A 912 34.60 24.44 45.41
N ILE A 913 33.48 24.07 46.05
CA ILE A 913 33.27 24.19 47.50
C ILE A 913 34.30 23.37 48.29
N LYS A 914 34.79 22.25 47.75
CA LYS A 914 35.79 21.38 48.40
C LYS A 914 37.24 21.81 48.20
N LYS A 915 37.55 22.52 47.11
CA LYS A 915 38.92 22.97 46.79
C LYS A 915 39.28 24.31 47.45
N ASN A 916 38.32 25.20 47.63
CA ASN A 916 38.53 26.49 48.30
C ASN A 916 37.70 26.53 49.59
N ASN A 917 38.35 26.29 50.73
CA ASN A 917 37.78 26.48 52.07
C ASN A 917 37.47 27.96 52.41
N GLU A 918 37.39 28.85 51.41
CA GLU A 918 36.98 30.24 51.55
C GLU A 918 35.92 30.56 50.49
N ILE A 919 34.65 30.40 50.89
CA ILE A 919 33.47 30.74 50.08
C ILE A 919 33.43 32.25 49.73
N SER A 920 34.14 33.10 50.49
CA SER A 920 34.06 34.56 50.38
C SER A 920 34.73 35.18 49.15
N ASN A 921 35.63 34.48 48.46
CA ASN A 921 36.33 35.04 47.29
C ASN A 921 35.72 34.62 45.95
N PHE A 922 35.07 33.45 45.87
CA PHE A 922 34.36 33.01 44.66
C PHE A 922 33.14 33.89 44.34
N GLU A 923 32.52 34.50 45.35
CA GLU A 923 31.42 35.45 45.13
C GLU A 923 31.90 36.81 44.59
N ARG A 924 33.18 37.17 44.79
CA ARG A 924 33.69 38.53 44.57
C ARG A 924 34.56 38.74 43.33
N ASP A 925 34.92 37.69 42.59
CA ASP A 925 35.68 37.83 41.34
C ASP A 925 34.79 37.60 40.10
N PRO A 926 34.32 38.68 39.42
CA PRO A 926 33.55 38.60 38.19
C PRO A 926 34.32 37.90 37.07
N GLN A 927 35.64 37.97 37.06
CA GLN A 927 36.45 37.48 35.94
C GLN A 927 36.47 35.95 35.90
N GLU A 928 36.53 35.29 37.07
CA GLU A 928 36.45 33.83 37.16
C GLU A 928 35.06 33.29 36.75
N LYS A 929 34.00 34.04 37.09
CA LYS A 929 32.61 33.76 36.66
C LYS A 929 32.42 33.97 35.15
N ILE A 930 32.98 35.04 34.60
CA ILE A 930 32.99 35.32 33.15
C ILE A 930 33.76 34.23 32.40
N ASN A 931 34.90 33.74 32.92
CA ASN A 931 35.66 32.67 32.29
C ASN A 931 34.88 31.35 32.25
N ILE A 932 34.16 31.00 33.33
CA ILE A 932 33.26 29.82 33.35
C ILE A 932 32.11 29.99 32.35
N TRP A 933 31.55 31.19 32.21
CA TRP A 933 30.48 31.50 31.26
C TRP A 933 30.96 31.50 29.80
N GLN A 934 32.17 32.00 29.52
CA GLN A 934 32.79 31.94 28.19
C GLN A 934 33.10 30.49 27.78
N ILE A 935 33.55 29.66 28.72
CA ILE A 935 33.65 28.21 28.52
C ILE A 935 32.26 27.63 28.24
N PHE A 936 31.21 28.04 28.96
CA PHE A 936 29.85 27.58 28.70
C PHE A 936 29.33 27.97 27.29
N GLN A 937 29.58 29.19 26.84
CA GLN A 937 29.24 29.71 25.50
C GLN A 937 29.97 28.95 24.39
N ILE A 938 31.30 28.84 24.49
CA ILE A 938 32.15 28.19 23.47
C ILE A 938 31.76 26.72 23.27
N TYR A 939 31.37 26.02 24.36
CA TYR A 939 31.05 24.59 24.29
C TYR A 939 29.60 24.31 23.93
N SER A 940 28.64 25.14 24.36
CA SER A 940 27.24 25.06 23.92
C SER A 940 27.13 25.27 22.40
N PHE A 941 27.92 26.20 21.86
CA PHE A 941 28.01 26.46 20.43
C PHE A 941 28.67 25.31 19.66
N LYS A 942 29.76 24.71 20.18
CA LYS A 942 30.44 23.55 19.58
C LYS A 942 29.58 22.28 19.51
N LEU A 943 28.70 22.08 20.50
CA LEU A 943 27.83 20.90 20.60
C LEU A 943 26.62 20.95 19.66
N LEU A 944 26.19 22.15 19.25
CA LEU A 944 24.98 22.34 18.44
C LEU A 944 25.22 22.33 16.92
N PHE A 945 26.45 22.54 16.43
CA PHE A 945 26.68 22.93 15.03
C PHE A 945 27.82 22.19 14.28
N LYS A 946 28.15 20.96 14.68
CA LYS A 946 29.36 20.26 14.19
C LYS A 946 29.32 19.86 12.70
N ASP A 947 28.16 19.57 12.12
CA ASP A 947 28.08 18.89 10.81
C ASP A 947 28.22 19.80 9.58
N GLN A 948 28.51 21.10 9.72
CA GLN A 948 28.48 22.03 8.58
C GLN A 948 29.68 23.00 8.44
N PHE A 949 30.70 22.94 9.29
CA PHE A 949 31.78 23.96 9.29
C PHE A 949 33.19 23.42 9.58
N GLU A 950 33.58 22.28 8.99
CA GLU A 950 34.94 21.74 9.19
C GLU A 950 36.05 22.58 8.50
N ASP A 951 35.73 23.35 7.45
CA ASP A 951 36.73 24.15 6.71
C ASP A 951 37.14 25.48 7.38
N PHE A 952 36.44 25.92 8.43
CA PHE A 952 36.66 27.23 9.07
C PHE A 952 37.59 27.19 10.30
N LEU A 953 38.20 26.04 10.61
CA LEU A 953 38.79 25.73 11.92
C LEU A 953 40.27 26.09 12.11
N GLU A 954 40.83 27.02 11.33
CA GLU A 954 42.14 27.61 11.64
C GLU A 954 41.97 28.81 12.62
N PRO A 955 42.65 28.81 13.79
CA PRO A 955 42.54 29.89 14.80
C PRO A 955 42.79 31.30 14.25
N GLN A 956 43.54 31.39 13.15
CA GLN A 956 43.95 32.65 12.51
C GLN A 956 42.81 33.34 11.75
N ASN A 957 41.77 32.59 11.37
CA ASN A 957 40.59 33.12 10.68
C ASN A 957 39.50 33.61 11.63
N PHE A 958 39.56 33.26 12.93
CA PHE A 958 38.56 33.66 13.91
C PHE A 958 38.68 35.13 14.33
N ILE A 959 39.89 35.71 14.26
CA ILE A 959 40.10 37.15 14.49
C ILE A 959 39.47 37.98 13.35
N LYS A 960 39.32 37.40 12.15
CA LYS A 960 38.60 38.01 11.00
C LYS A 960 37.07 37.86 11.04
N LEU A 961 36.49 37.07 11.96
CA LEU A 961 35.03 36.95 12.10
C LEU A 961 34.37 38.21 12.70
N SER A 962 35.17 39.17 13.17
CA SER A 962 34.68 40.47 13.66
C SER A 962 34.28 41.44 12.54
N GLU A 963 34.54 41.13 11.26
CA GLU A 963 34.21 42.00 10.13
C GLU A 963 33.10 41.44 9.22
N LEU A 964 31.98 42.18 9.15
CA LEU A 964 30.72 41.94 8.40
C LEU A 964 30.84 41.65 6.88
N SER A 965 32.04 41.52 6.31
CA SER A 965 32.26 41.53 4.86
C SER A 965 31.98 40.20 4.14
N LEU A 966 32.09 39.05 4.83
CA LEU A 966 31.87 37.73 4.23
C LEU A 966 30.38 37.36 4.09
N PHE A 967 29.51 37.85 4.98
CA PHE A 967 28.06 37.59 4.93
C PHE A 967 27.35 38.34 3.79
N LYS A 968 27.82 39.56 3.45
CA LYS A 968 27.37 40.30 2.26
C LYS A 968 27.63 39.55 0.94
N LYS A 969 28.63 38.68 0.90
CA LYS A 969 28.95 37.86 -0.27
C LYS A 969 27.93 36.74 -0.49
N TYR A 970 27.25 36.30 0.57
CA TYR A 970 26.26 35.21 0.53
C TYR A 970 24.82 35.71 0.32
N GLN A 971 24.48 36.93 0.77
CA GLN A 971 23.17 37.57 0.48
C GLN A 971 22.88 37.75 -1.02
N ASN A 972 23.92 37.77 -1.86
CA ASN A 972 23.77 37.91 -3.31
C ASN A 972 23.49 36.58 -4.04
N SER A 973 23.54 35.42 -3.36
CA SER A 973 23.11 34.16 -3.96
C SER A 973 21.59 34.00 -3.77
N LYS A 974 20.84 34.02 -4.88
CA LYS A 974 19.36 33.98 -4.90
C LYS A 974 18.79 32.59 -4.54
N GLN A 975 19.22 31.96 -3.45
CA GLN A 975 18.62 30.70 -2.98
C GLN A 975 17.45 30.98 -2.03
N LYS A 976 16.26 30.50 -2.39
CA LYS A 976 15.06 30.51 -1.54
C LYS A 976 15.20 29.45 -0.45
N TRP A 977 15.05 29.88 0.80
CA TRP A 977 15.06 29.02 1.98
C TRP A 977 13.71 28.31 2.15
N THR A 978 13.70 27.04 2.58
CA THR A 978 12.47 26.30 2.91
C THR A 978 12.05 26.56 4.37
N SER A 979 10.76 26.46 4.66
CA SER A 979 10.16 26.66 6.01
C SER A 979 10.78 25.77 7.09
N ASP A 980 11.22 24.57 6.70
CA ASP A 980 11.80 23.56 7.58
C ASP A 980 13.23 23.87 8.03
N ALA A 981 13.98 24.63 7.23
CA ALA A 981 15.28 25.18 7.59
C ALA A 981 15.08 26.32 8.60
N ILE A 982 14.15 27.23 8.31
CA ILE A 982 13.85 28.42 9.12
C ILE A 982 13.39 28.05 10.54
N ALA A 983 12.60 26.99 10.70
CA ALA A 983 12.14 26.52 12.02
C ALA A 983 13.26 25.97 12.93
N ARG A 984 14.41 25.57 12.36
CA ARG A 984 15.51 24.94 13.13
C ARG A 984 16.56 25.93 13.66
N TYR A 985 16.72 27.10 13.04
CA TYR A 985 17.82 28.03 13.35
C TYR A 985 17.48 29.12 14.38
N GLY A 986 16.20 29.34 14.69
CA GLY A 986 15.79 30.17 15.83
C GLY A 986 15.96 31.69 15.68
N PHE A 987 16.48 32.22 14.56
CA PHE A 987 16.46 33.65 14.22
C PHE A 987 16.40 33.91 12.70
N LEU A 988 15.92 35.10 12.31
CA LEU A 988 15.66 35.57 10.94
C LEU A 988 16.25 36.96 10.71
N TYR A 989 16.88 37.22 9.56
CA TYR A 989 17.28 38.57 9.12
C TYR A 989 16.28 39.09 8.09
N ILE A 990 15.00 38.97 8.43
CA ILE A 990 13.89 39.38 7.59
C ILE A 990 12.89 40.07 8.51
N ASP A 991 12.44 41.27 8.14
CA ASP A 991 11.46 42.01 8.94
C ASP A 991 10.08 41.36 8.87
N ASP A 992 9.12 41.93 9.61
CA ASP A 992 7.74 41.43 9.70
C ASP A 992 6.99 41.38 8.35
N TYR A 993 7.57 41.91 7.28
CA TYR A 993 7.03 41.92 5.91
C TYR A 993 7.80 41.02 4.94
N GLY A 994 8.83 40.30 5.41
CA GLY A 994 9.64 39.41 4.60
C GLY A 994 10.70 40.12 3.76
N LEU A 995 11.10 41.36 4.12
CA LEU A 995 12.22 42.06 3.51
C LEU A 995 13.53 41.86 4.30
N PRO A 996 14.69 41.66 3.63
CA PRO A 996 15.97 41.48 4.31
C PRO A 996 16.28 42.65 5.25
N CYS A 997 16.56 42.34 6.51
CA CYS A 997 16.86 43.30 7.58
C CYS A 997 18.29 43.05 8.09
N GLU A 998 19.01 44.10 8.54
CA GLU A 998 20.35 43.96 9.13
C GLU A 998 20.33 43.48 10.60
N ILE A 999 19.13 43.40 11.21
CA ILE A 999 18.93 43.04 12.61
C ILE A 999 18.25 41.66 12.69
N PRO A 1000 18.80 40.70 13.46
CA PRO A 1000 18.20 39.37 13.61
C PRO A 1000 16.98 39.40 14.52
N HIS A 1001 15.86 38.86 14.04
CA HIS A 1001 14.63 38.60 14.78
C HIS A 1001 14.59 37.15 15.26
N PHE A 1002 14.50 36.91 16.57
CA PHE A 1002 14.46 35.56 17.13
C PHE A 1002 13.06 34.93 17.01
N ILE A 1003 12.99 33.68 16.54
CA ILE A 1003 11.72 32.95 16.33
C ILE A 1003 11.24 32.26 17.63
N HIS A 1004 12.17 31.91 18.52
CA HIS A 1004 11.87 31.30 19.83
C HIS A 1004 12.35 32.18 21.00
N PRO A 1005 11.45 32.96 21.61
CA PRO A 1005 11.81 33.93 22.66
C PRO A 1005 12.42 33.25 23.91
N ILE A 1006 11.88 32.11 24.33
CA ILE A 1006 11.97 31.69 25.75
C ILE A 1006 13.36 31.21 26.20
N PHE A 1007 14.16 30.52 25.37
CA PHE A 1007 15.40 29.89 25.86
C PHE A 1007 16.57 30.87 25.92
N ALA A 1008 16.80 31.66 24.86
CA ALA A 1008 17.85 32.66 24.85
C ALA A 1008 17.53 33.84 25.77
N GLU A 1009 16.27 34.32 25.78
CA GLU A 1009 15.85 35.38 26.69
C GLU A 1009 15.88 34.92 28.15
N PHE A 1010 15.56 33.66 28.47
CA PHE A 1010 15.68 33.17 29.84
C PHE A 1010 17.13 33.16 30.33
N PHE A 1011 18.09 32.71 29.52
CA PHE A 1011 19.49 32.70 29.95
C PHE A 1011 20.11 34.09 29.96
N VAL A 1012 19.71 34.98 29.04
CA VAL A 1012 20.13 36.39 29.05
C VAL A 1012 19.47 37.14 30.22
N ALA A 1013 18.17 36.99 30.46
CA ALA A 1013 17.47 37.62 31.57
C ALA A 1013 17.94 37.09 32.93
N LYS A 1014 18.16 35.77 33.06
CA LYS A 1014 18.73 35.18 34.27
C LYS A 1014 20.16 35.65 34.52
N PHE A 1015 20.99 35.73 33.47
CA PHE A 1015 22.33 36.32 33.56
C PHE A 1015 22.28 37.79 33.99
N LEU A 1016 21.39 38.60 33.41
CA LEU A 1016 21.25 40.01 33.76
C LEU A 1016 20.73 40.17 35.20
N ILE A 1017 19.76 39.36 35.64
CA ILE A 1017 19.24 39.39 37.02
C ILE A 1017 20.29 38.92 38.03
N GLU A 1018 21.11 37.91 37.71
CA GLU A 1018 22.11 37.37 38.63
C GLU A 1018 23.41 38.21 38.68
N ASN A 1019 23.66 39.07 37.68
CA ASN A 1019 24.93 39.81 37.57
C ASN A 1019 24.79 41.35 37.58
N ILE A 1020 23.58 41.92 37.49
CA ILE A 1020 23.39 43.38 37.50
C ILE A 1020 23.01 43.90 38.90
N PHE A 1021 22.47 43.08 39.80
CA PHE A 1021 21.95 43.53 41.10
C PHE A 1021 22.99 43.77 42.22
N GLU A 1022 24.29 43.64 41.95
CA GLU A 1022 25.37 43.84 42.94
C GLU A 1022 26.39 44.92 42.56
N ALA A 1023 26.06 45.84 41.64
CA ALA A 1023 26.91 46.99 41.33
C ALA A 1023 26.48 48.23 42.15
N ASP A 1024 27.45 48.88 42.81
CA ASP A 1024 27.24 50.06 43.67
C ASP A 1024 26.58 51.25 42.94
N ASP A 1025 25.78 52.01 43.70
CA ASP A 1025 24.77 53.00 43.30
C ASP A 1025 25.27 54.30 42.60
N ASP A 1026 26.55 54.44 42.28
CA ASP A 1026 27.14 55.73 41.87
C ASP A 1026 27.19 55.98 40.35
N ASP A 1027 26.65 55.10 39.52
CA ASP A 1027 26.65 55.29 38.06
C ASP A 1027 25.28 55.79 37.53
N VAL A 1028 25.24 57.05 37.07
CA VAL A 1028 24.03 57.71 36.54
C VAL A 1028 23.44 56.98 35.32
N GLY A 1029 24.24 56.16 34.61
CA GLY A 1029 23.76 55.26 33.56
C GLY A 1029 22.92 54.08 34.08
N TYR A 1030 23.24 53.59 35.28
CA TYR A 1030 22.63 52.43 35.93
C TYR A 1030 21.21 52.74 36.43
N GLU A 1031 21.00 53.90 37.05
CA GLU A 1031 19.67 54.32 37.54
C GLU A 1031 18.66 54.50 36.38
N HIS A 1032 19.15 54.92 35.20
CA HIS A 1032 18.31 55.10 34.01
C HIS A 1032 17.93 53.77 33.35
N MET A 1033 18.84 52.79 33.33
CA MET A 1033 18.58 51.45 32.82
C MET A 1033 17.64 50.66 33.75
N VAL A 1034 17.81 50.76 35.07
CA VAL A 1034 16.96 50.10 36.07
C VAL A 1034 15.55 50.72 36.11
N LYS A 1035 15.42 52.05 35.95
CA LYS A 1035 14.10 52.71 35.81
C LYS A 1035 13.38 52.28 34.52
N ARG A 1036 14.10 52.09 33.41
CA ARG A 1036 13.53 51.57 32.15
C ARG A 1036 13.11 50.10 32.25
N MET A 1037 13.92 49.25 32.88
CA MET A 1037 13.56 47.84 33.08
C MET A 1037 12.39 47.66 34.06
N LYS A 1038 12.32 48.45 35.14
CA LYS A 1038 11.15 48.46 36.05
C LYS A 1038 9.86 48.92 35.35
N LEU A 1039 9.96 49.87 34.42
CA LEU A 1039 8.82 50.33 33.61
C LEU A 1039 8.38 49.26 32.60
N LEU A 1040 9.32 48.58 31.94
CA LEU A 1040 9.05 47.48 31.01
C LEU A 1040 8.40 46.28 31.72
N VAL A 1041 8.91 45.88 32.88
CA VAL A 1041 8.31 44.82 33.71
C VAL A 1041 6.91 45.22 34.19
N PHE A 1042 6.71 46.47 34.64
CA PHE A 1042 5.40 46.97 35.05
C PHE A 1042 4.37 47.04 33.90
N ILE A 1043 4.82 47.35 32.67
CA ILE A 1043 3.98 47.36 31.45
C ILE A 1043 3.60 45.93 31.03
N VAL A 1044 4.55 44.99 31.11
CA VAL A 1044 4.35 43.58 30.76
C VAL A 1044 3.46 42.86 31.79
N GLU A 1045 3.55 43.22 33.08
CA GLU A 1045 2.74 42.59 34.13
C GLU A 1045 1.32 43.17 34.26
N ASN A 1046 1.04 44.37 33.75
CA ASN A 1046 -0.25 45.06 33.90
C ASN A 1046 -0.73 45.78 32.63
N GLU A 1047 -0.91 45.04 31.54
CA GLU A 1047 -1.22 45.54 30.18
C GLU A 1047 -2.31 46.63 30.12
N LYS A 1048 -3.39 46.51 30.93
CA LYS A 1048 -4.49 47.50 30.91
C LYS A 1048 -4.21 48.78 31.69
N GLN A 1049 -3.43 48.73 32.77
CA GLN A 1049 -3.15 49.90 33.62
C GLN A 1049 -1.88 50.63 33.14
N GLY A 1050 -0.89 49.89 32.62
CA GLY A 1050 0.31 50.45 31.98
C GLY A 1050 -0.05 51.34 30.79
N MET A 1051 -0.90 50.86 29.89
CA MET A 1051 -1.36 51.65 28.73
C MET A 1051 -2.16 52.89 29.15
N LYS A 1052 -2.93 52.82 30.25
CA LYS A 1052 -3.72 53.94 30.79
C LYS A 1052 -2.82 55.03 31.40
N ASN A 1053 -1.74 54.63 32.06
CA ASN A 1053 -0.76 55.54 32.65
C ASN A 1053 0.12 56.21 31.57
N VAL A 1054 0.53 55.45 30.54
CA VAL A 1054 1.24 56.00 29.36
C VAL A 1054 0.35 57.00 28.61
N MET A 1055 -0.92 56.68 28.38
CA MET A 1055 -1.87 57.60 27.74
C MET A 1055 -2.20 58.82 28.63
N GLY A 1056 -2.18 58.67 29.96
CA GLY A 1056 -2.32 59.78 30.91
C GLY A 1056 -1.10 60.72 30.91
N PHE A 1057 0.11 60.17 30.79
CA PHE A 1057 1.34 60.93 30.66
C PHE A 1057 1.41 61.69 29.33
N VAL A 1058 1.05 61.03 28.23
CA VAL A 1058 0.96 61.63 26.89
C VAL A 1058 -0.08 62.76 26.88
N ARG A 1059 -1.26 62.56 27.49
CA ARG A 1059 -2.30 63.61 27.61
C ARG A 1059 -1.81 64.83 28.41
N ASN A 1060 -1.23 64.63 29.60
CA ASN A 1060 -0.70 65.72 30.42
C ASN A 1060 0.44 66.49 29.75
N TYR A 1061 1.24 65.81 28.93
CA TYR A 1061 2.32 66.42 28.17
C TYR A 1061 1.79 67.29 27.01
N PHE A 1062 0.74 66.82 26.31
CA PHE A 1062 0.09 67.58 25.25
C PHE A 1062 -0.73 68.77 25.75
N GLU A 1063 -1.40 68.66 26.91
CA GLU A 1063 -2.14 69.75 27.57
C GLU A 1063 -1.24 70.93 27.99
N ARG A 1064 0.07 70.72 28.15
CA ARG A 1064 1.02 71.77 28.56
C ARG A 1064 1.73 72.48 27.41
N LYS A 1065 1.66 71.97 26.18
CA LYS A 1065 2.53 72.40 25.07
C LYS A 1065 1.79 72.81 23.79
N LEU A 1066 0.51 72.46 23.62
CA LEU A 1066 -0.30 72.88 22.46
C LEU A 1066 -1.32 73.95 22.85
N LYS A 1067 -1.53 74.95 21.99
CA LYS A 1067 -2.61 75.94 22.18
C LYS A 1067 -3.98 75.23 22.06
N ASP A 1068 -4.91 75.58 22.94
CA ASP A 1068 -6.19 74.88 23.18
C ASP A 1068 -7.00 74.52 21.92
N ALA A 1069 -6.92 75.30 20.85
CA ALA A 1069 -7.68 75.07 19.63
C ALA A 1069 -7.21 73.82 18.84
N GLU A 1070 -5.91 73.50 18.84
CA GLU A 1070 -5.35 72.35 18.11
C GLU A 1070 -5.53 71.04 18.89
N LEU A 1071 -5.41 71.12 20.22
CA LEU A 1071 -5.66 70.01 21.13
C LEU A 1071 -7.14 69.59 21.09
N ASN A 1072 -8.06 70.55 21.09
CA ASN A 1072 -9.50 70.26 21.01
C ASN A 1072 -9.92 69.65 19.67
N ARG A 1073 -9.26 70.04 18.56
CA ARG A 1073 -9.50 69.44 17.23
C ARG A 1073 -8.98 68.00 17.15
N PHE A 1074 -7.83 67.73 17.76
CA PHE A 1074 -7.26 66.39 17.86
C PHE A 1074 -8.11 65.47 18.76
N CYS A 1075 -8.51 65.94 19.95
CA CYS A 1075 -9.34 65.16 20.88
C CYS A 1075 -10.76 64.89 20.35
N SER A 1076 -11.38 65.82 19.62
CA SER A 1076 -12.70 65.63 19.00
C SER A 1076 -12.69 64.57 17.89
N ASN A 1077 -11.62 64.52 17.09
CA ASN A 1077 -11.45 63.49 16.07
C ASN A 1077 -11.15 62.12 16.70
N PHE A 1078 -10.35 62.07 17.77
CA PHE A 1078 -9.99 60.85 18.47
C PHE A 1078 -11.17 60.23 19.26
N GLN A 1079 -12.07 61.04 19.79
CA GLN A 1079 -13.27 60.55 20.50
C GLN A 1079 -14.32 59.90 19.58
N LYS A 1080 -14.33 60.22 18.28
CA LYS A 1080 -15.27 59.62 17.31
C LYS A 1080 -14.92 58.19 16.91
N SER A 1081 -13.66 57.77 17.04
CA SER A 1081 -13.17 56.44 16.67
C SER A 1081 -13.05 55.52 17.89
N ARG A 1082 -14.17 55.09 18.47
CA ARG A 1082 -14.22 54.40 19.78
C ARG A 1082 -14.20 52.86 19.72
N LYS A 1083 -13.80 52.25 18.61
CA LYS A 1083 -13.53 50.79 18.51
C LYS A 1083 -12.05 50.55 18.21
N ASN A 1084 -11.39 49.73 19.03
CA ASN A 1084 -9.93 49.52 19.04
C ASN A 1084 -9.30 49.13 17.69
N SER A 1085 -10.07 48.62 16.71
CA SER A 1085 -9.56 48.29 15.37
C SER A 1085 -9.41 49.50 14.43
N GLU A 1086 -10.01 50.66 14.74
CA GLU A 1086 -9.94 51.85 13.87
C GLU A 1086 -8.83 52.83 14.26
N ILE A 1087 -8.29 52.72 15.48
CA ILE A 1087 -7.17 53.57 15.94
C ILE A 1087 -5.90 53.26 15.14
N PHE A 1088 -5.61 51.98 14.89
CA PHE A 1088 -4.49 51.56 14.05
C PHE A 1088 -4.66 51.99 12.59
N LYS A 1089 -5.87 51.87 12.03
CA LYS A 1089 -6.17 52.39 10.69
C LYS A 1089 -6.05 53.92 10.57
N PHE A 1090 -6.36 54.67 11.63
CA PHE A 1090 -6.19 56.13 11.64
C PHE A 1090 -4.71 56.52 11.60
N LEU A 1091 -3.86 55.83 12.36
CA LEU A 1091 -2.40 56.00 12.38
C LEU A 1091 -1.74 55.63 11.03
N GLU A 1092 -2.33 54.68 10.29
CA GLU A 1092 -1.84 54.25 8.96
C GLU A 1092 -2.25 55.16 7.79
N THR A 1093 -3.13 56.16 8.00
CA THR A 1093 -3.55 57.02 6.88
C THR A 1093 -2.46 58.01 6.45
N LYS A 1094 -2.33 58.20 5.12
CA LYS A 1094 -1.42 59.16 4.45
C LYS A 1094 -1.43 60.58 5.05
N LYS A 1095 -2.51 60.98 5.73
CA LYS A 1095 -2.66 62.26 6.44
C LYS A 1095 -1.75 62.40 7.66
N MET A 1096 -1.42 61.31 8.37
CA MET A 1096 -0.50 61.36 9.50
C MET A 1096 0.95 61.51 9.04
N GLN A 1097 1.32 60.85 7.94
CA GLN A 1097 2.63 61.04 7.31
C GLN A 1097 2.84 62.49 6.84
N THR A 1098 1.79 63.14 6.30
CA THR A 1098 1.85 64.58 5.96
C THR A 1098 1.98 65.46 7.20
N PHE A 1099 1.26 65.14 8.28
CA PHE A 1099 1.31 65.88 9.54
C PHE A 1099 2.67 65.79 10.26
N VAL A 1100 3.37 64.66 10.11
CA VAL A 1100 4.73 64.41 10.64
C VAL A 1100 5.80 65.08 9.77
N SER A 1101 5.59 65.21 8.46
CA SER A 1101 6.57 65.79 7.53
C SER A 1101 6.59 67.33 7.49
N GLU A 1102 5.61 68.00 8.09
CA GLU A 1102 5.41 69.45 7.91
C GLU A 1102 6.22 70.36 8.84
N SER A 1103 6.91 69.86 9.87
CA SER A 1103 7.93 70.66 10.58
C SER A 1103 9.07 69.83 11.16
N SER A 1104 10.29 70.39 11.07
CA SER A 1104 11.51 69.77 11.61
C SER A 1104 11.40 69.46 13.11
N GLU A 1105 10.70 70.30 13.86
CA GLU A 1105 10.45 70.10 15.30
C GLU A 1105 9.57 68.87 15.59
N ARG A 1106 8.60 68.55 14.71
CA ARG A 1106 7.75 67.35 14.88
C ARG A 1106 8.49 66.07 14.52
N LYS A 1107 9.35 66.13 13.51
CA LYS A 1107 10.21 65.00 13.14
C LYS A 1107 11.21 64.68 14.26
N GLN A 1108 11.88 65.71 14.80
CA GLN A 1108 12.78 65.59 15.95
C GLN A 1108 12.05 65.05 17.19
N PHE A 1109 10.81 65.48 17.44
CA PHE A 1109 10.00 64.99 18.56
C PHE A 1109 9.68 63.49 18.45
N TRP A 1110 9.33 63.01 17.25
CA TRP A 1110 9.07 61.58 17.05
C TRP A 1110 10.35 60.74 17.04
N GLU A 1111 11.44 61.26 16.49
CA GLU A 1111 12.76 60.62 16.58
C GLU A 1111 13.26 60.53 18.04
N ASP A 1112 12.99 61.55 18.87
CA ASP A 1112 13.30 61.52 20.32
C ASP A 1112 12.42 60.54 21.10
N ILE A 1113 11.16 60.32 20.70
CA ILE A 1113 10.28 59.33 21.31
C ILE A 1113 10.69 57.91 20.89
N PHE A 1114 10.95 57.67 19.60
CA PHE A 1114 11.36 56.36 19.10
C PHE A 1114 12.80 55.99 19.46
N GLY A 1115 13.67 56.97 19.69
CA GLY A 1115 15.01 56.74 20.24
C GLY A 1115 15.04 56.56 21.76
N LYS A 1116 13.93 56.87 22.47
CA LYS A 1116 13.82 56.71 23.93
C LYS A 1116 12.96 55.53 24.37
N LEU A 1117 12.00 55.10 23.55
CA LEU A 1117 11.41 53.77 23.58
C LEU A 1117 12.46 52.75 23.15
#